data_AF-A0A9U8E9X5-F1
#
_entry.id   AF-A0A9U8E9X5-F1
#
_cell.length_a   1.000
_cell.length_b   1.000
_cell.length_c   1.000
_cell.angle_alpha   90.00
_cell.angle_beta   90.00
_cell.angle_gamma   90.00
#
_symmetry.space_group_name_H-M   'P 1'
#
loop_
_entity.id
_entity.type
_entity.pdbx_description
1 polymer ?
#
loop_
_entity_poly.entity_id
_entity_poly.type
_entity_poly.pdbx_seq_one_letter_code
_entity_poly.pdbx_strand_id
1 'polypeptide(L)'
;MDHGEIFEWAADGMTENLKSLFEENPNFITLTGRNGSHLIHVAVQNNQEDVIKLIVKSLYGAREIDALDINGNTPLHVAVTAGDARLTKLLIDLNAATDIKNGSGLMAIHLAAELKDVTVLKVLLRTGINPNMQGDTGYTPLHVAAAKNNFKALELLIKHGGNLTIRALSGFSPVHTAAINGATEAIQIFVEEGKLVGYSKEQIMNLMDSEKQLPIHAAVTSGNARTVEMCLKYGAICTSQKNDGSTPVHYAAAQGNVNVLQAIFDHEKRSMYYAQTVTDIQGRTPLHWAALFNHVEVVKYLLKLHAEIDWYDKAGNTPLLTAASSGAWGAVNVLLSSGADVMATDGSNRNFLHIAIRSELDLKGFFKNLEQSKSKILLIINEQDIYGSTSLHYAAQEGYVQVVESLLALSASPLIKDKNHQSALHVAASNGRYSVCKILLNSSEGAVIKNETDVNGMSALHLSAQNGYFKILSMFIQHGTLVTRNLRENTPLHLAAENGHETCVYNLMTVHSYLLDAVNIDGNTALHLAALNDHPDVVKMLLSAGAANLYNVDEYSFFDYVISKGHQSVAYTVINHDRWEECLECHSKLYGKAMLGLIQHLPSVFLISFCGERRNVLCPGNENEIFSFVTIEANVEVQQSELFGSSIDLNVSRVEMCGILGKIELWTVVVYCSMIAVKELIRFIKSIKSQYFLDFQNYLNWSTYWSSLFFCFPFLLGYSTHIQWDFGAVSILLAWFNCMVNLQRFNLVGIYIVMFLAIMKTLLQVILIFFMIVTAFGLAFYVLMSEEPSQRHKTPLLSIYSTFILIFEIEYLLTFNTVYLDNDPSTLHFSTLSFLLLAIFLFCMPLLLVNLLIGLAVGDIASVQRDAKQKKLATQVMFHDSVEEALPFLSKVPNMYTIYPNLAGFSCTESMHFKQAKFSDSQTEVEETFIGKEISKVQTRLDELFDVCEKNKGMMQEIMKQMGITPEDDLRDEKEALIFG
;
A
#
# COMPACT_ATOMS: atom_id res chain seq x y z
N MET A 1 32.80 -4.82 -55.42
CA MET A 1 33.59 -3.94 -54.56
C MET A 1 33.33 -4.37 -53.14
N ASP A 2 34.37 -4.65 -52.38
CA ASP A 2 34.23 -4.92 -50.96
C ASP A 2 33.89 -3.59 -50.26
N HIS A 3 32.98 -3.59 -49.28
CA HIS A 3 32.59 -2.36 -48.58
C HIS A 3 33.81 -1.69 -47.93
N GLY A 4 34.82 -2.47 -47.51
CA GLY A 4 36.07 -1.96 -46.95
C GLY A 4 36.91 -1.14 -47.93
N GLU A 5 36.93 -1.51 -49.21
CA GLU A 5 37.75 -0.86 -50.25
C GLU A 5 37.32 0.59 -50.50
N ILE A 6 36.01 0.87 -50.38
CA ILE A 6 35.44 2.22 -50.53
C ILE A 6 35.87 3.13 -49.37
N PHE A 7 35.95 2.59 -48.14
CA PHE A 7 36.43 3.35 -46.98
C PHE A 7 37.95 3.59 -47.06
N GLU A 8 38.71 2.65 -47.62
CA GLU A 8 40.14 2.85 -47.90
C GLU A 8 40.36 3.96 -48.93
N TRP A 9 39.57 4.00 -50.01
CA TRP A 9 39.63 5.11 -50.98
C TRP A 9 39.31 6.47 -50.36
N ALA A 10 38.38 6.52 -49.41
CA ALA A 10 38.06 7.74 -48.66
C ALA A 10 39.18 8.14 -47.67
N ALA A 11 39.86 7.16 -47.07
CA ALA A 11 41.01 7.39 -46.19
C ALA A 11 42.25 7.87 -46.96
N ASP A 12 42.50 7.31 -48.15
CA ASP A 12 43.67 7.59 -49.00
C ASP A 12 43.51 8.83 -49.88
N GLY A 13 42.30 9.41 -49.97
CA GLY A 13 42.05 10.61 -50.75
C GLY A 13 41.86 10.36 -52.25
N MET A 14 41.41 9.17 -52.67
CA MET A 14 41.20 8.81 -54.08
C MET A 14 39.90 9.43 -54.64
N THR A 15 39.91 10.73 -54.88
CA THR A 15 38.73 11.52 -55.27
C THR A 15 38.12 11.11 -56.61
N GLU A 16 38.93 10.79 -57.63
CA GLU A 16 38.43 10.37 -58.95
C GLU A 16 37.69 9.03 -58.88
N ASN A 17 38.19 8.06 -58.10
CA ASN A 17 37.54 6.77 -57.90
C ASN A 17 36.19 6.96 -57.20
N LEU A 18 36.16 7.74 -56.13
CA LEU A 18 34.92 8.05 -55.41
C LEU A 18 33.93 8.84 -56.25
N LYS A 19 34.42 9.75 -57.10
CA LYS A 19 33.57 10.52 -58.02
C LYS A 19 32.86 9.61 -59.02
N SER A 20 33.61 8.72 -59.68
CA SER A 20 33.04 7.76 -60.63
C SER A 20 32.02 6.85 -59.95
N LEU A 21 32.31 6.40 -58.72
CA LEU A 21 31.42 5.56 -57.93
C LEU A 21 30.11 6.27 -57.56
N PHE A 22 30.17 7.55 -57.17
CA PHE A 22 28.98 8.32 -56.82
C PHE A 22 28.14 8.70 -58.05
N GLU A 23 28.77 8.86 -59.22
CA GLU A 23 28.07 9.04 -60.51
C GLU A 23 27.35 7.76 -60.95
N GLU A 24 27.94 6.58 -60.71
CA GLU A 24 27.33 5.28 -61.00
C GLU A 24 26.19 4.93 -60.03
N ASN A 25 26.37 5.19 -58.73
CA ASN A 25 25.35 4.92 -57.73
C ASN A 25 25.44 5.87 -56.51
N PRO A 26 24.51 6.85 -56.40
CA PRO A 26 24.50 7.83 -55.31
C PRO A 26 24.30 7.25 -53.90
N ASN A 27 23.79 6.02 -53.76
CA ASN A 27 23.52 5.41 -52.46
C ASN A 27 24.81 5.02 -51.71
N PHE A 28 25.96 5.01 -52.37
CA PHE A 28 27.23 4.70 -51.71
C PHE A 28 27.73 5.80 -50.76
N ILE A 29 27.15 7.00 -50.82
CA ILE A 29 27.50 8.11 -49.94
C ILE A 29 27.03 7.83 -48.50
N THR A 30 25.86 7.21 -48.34
CA THR A 30 25.26 6.88 -47.03
C THR A 30 25.78 5.55 -46.45
N LEU A 31 26.88 5.02 -46.97
CA LEU A 31 27.48 3.79 -46.47
C LEU A 31 28.04 4.00 -45.06
N THR A 32 27.71 3.07 -44.17
CA THR A 32 28.21 3.05 -42.80
C THR A 32 29.26 1.97 -42.62
N GLY A 33 30.37 2.33 -41.99
CA GLY A 33 31.43 1.41 -41.62
C GLY A 33 31.08 0.56 -40.40
N ARG A 34 32.01 -0.29 -39.94
CA ARG A 34 31.81 -1.15 -38.75
C ARG A 34 31.48 -0.38 -37.47
N ASN A 35 31.89 0.88 -37.38
CA ASN A 35 31.63 1.76 -36.23
C ASN A 35 30.45 2.72 -36.48
N GLY A 36 29.58 2.44 -37.46
CA GLY A 36 28.53 3.38 -37.92
C GLY A 36 29.09 4.68 -38.51
N SER A 37 30.41 4.77 -38.70
CA SER A 37 31.08 5.92 -39.29
C SER A 37 30.77 6.00 -40.78
N HIS A 38 30.19 7.11 -41.20
CA HIS A 38 29.95 7.40 -42.62
C HIS A 38 31.28 7.73 -43.32
N LEU A 39 31.33 7.69 -44.66
CA LEU A 39 32.57 7.99 -45.41
C LEU A 39 33.16 9.35 -45.02
N ILE A 40 32.31 10.33 -44.74
CA ILE A 40 32.74 11.67 -44.32
C ILE A 40 33.47 11.66 -42.97
N HIS A 41 33.12 10.78 -42.03
CA HIS A 41 33.84 10.65 -40.76
C HIS A 41 35.27 10.15 -40.99
N VAL A 42 35.43 9.16 -41.88
CA VAL A 42 36.74 8.60 -42.25
C VAL A 42 37.58 9.63 -43.01
N ALA A 43 36.96 10.40 -43.91
CA ALA A 43 37.62 11.49 -44.62
C ALA A 43 38.10 12.60 -43.67
N VAL A 44 37.28 12.98 -42.68
CA VAL A 44 37.67 13.96 -41.64
C VAL A 44 38.79 13.42 -40.76
N GLN A 45 38.69 12.16 -40.32
CA GLN A 45 39.72 11.53 -39.47
C GLN A 45 41.09 11.48 -40.16
N ASN A 46 41.14 11.31 -41.48
CA ASN A 46 42.37 11.25 -42.28
C ASN A 46 42.75 12.58 -42.94
N ASN A 47 42.07 13.69 -42.61
CA ASN A 47 42.35 15.02 -43.15
C ASN A 47 42.26 15.15 -44.69
N GLN A 48 41.27 14.48 -45.29
CA GLN A 48 41.07 14.47 -46.74
C GLN A 48 40.06 15.55 -47.17
N GLU A 49 40.52 16.81 -47.27
CA GLU A 49 39.67 17.96 -47.61
C GLU A 49 38.89 17.81 -48.92
N ASP A 50 39.55 17.27 -49.96
CA ASP A 50 38.95 17.17 -51.29
C ASP A 50 37.86 16.11 -51.34
N VAL A 51 38.01 15.03 -50.58
CA VAL A 51 36.97 14.01 -50.40
C VAL A 51 35.77 14.59 -49.66
N ILE A 52 35.98 15.40 -48.62
CA ILE A 52 34.90 16.08 -47.88
C ILE A 52 34.12 17.01 -48.81
N LYS A 53 34.81 17.86 -49.60
CA LYS A 53 34.16 18.76 -50.56
C LYS A 53 33.38 18.00 -51.62
N LEU A 54 33.91 16.87 -52.08
CA LEU A 54 33.27 16.01 -53.07
C LEU A 54 31.99 15.36 -52.53
N ILE A 55 32.04 14.83 -51.30
CA ILE A 55 30.88 14.25 -50.62
C ILE A 55 29.80 15.31 -50.43
N VAL A 56 30.15 16.49 -49.90
CA VAL A 56 29.16 17.56 -49.61
C VAL A 56 28.54 18.16 -50.88
N LYS A 57 29.30 18.27 -51.99
CA LYS A 57 28.80 18.81 -53.27
C LYS A 57 27.86 17.85 -54.03
N SER A 58 27.82 16.57 -53.65
CA SER A 58 26.93 15.58 -54.24
C SER A 58 25.45 15.83 -53.89
N LEU A 59 24.51 15.32 -54.69
CA LEU A 59 23.05 15.52 -54.55
C LEU A 59 22.48 15.16 -53.16
N TYR A 60 23.12 14.24 -52.43
CA TYR A 60 22.72 13.81 -51.08
C TYR A 60 23.68 14.30 -49.98
N GLY A 61 24.77 14.99 -50.35
CA GLY A 61 25.87 15.38 -49.48
C GLY A 61 25.53 16.35 -48.36
N ALA A 62 24.52 17.19 -48.57
CA ALA A 62 24.06 18.16 -47.57
C ALA A 62 23.47 17.50 -46.31
N ARG A 63 23.00 16.25 -46.40
CA ARG A 63 22.51 15.48 -45.24
C ARG A 63 23.63 14.76 -44.48
N GLU A 64 24.73 14.47 -45.17
CA GLU A 64 25.84 13.68 -44.64
C GLU A 64 26.82 14.51 -43.81
N ILE A 65 26.85 15.83 -44.01
CA ILE A 65 27.71 16.73 -43.22
C ILE A 65 27.43 16.66 -41.71
N ASP A 66 26.19 16.28 -41.33
CA ASP A 66 25.71 16.15 -39.96
C ASP A 66 25.37 14.70 -39.58
N ALA A 67 25.85 13.72 -40.37
CA ALA A 67 25.64 12.31 -40.08
C ALA A 67 26.21 11.92 -38.71
N LEU A 68 25.60 10.96 -38.01
CA LEU A 68 26.03 10.54 -36.68
C LEU A 68 26.75 9.18 -36.75
N ASP A 69 27.89 9.06 -36.06
CA ASP A 69 28.53 7.77 -35.78
C ASP A 69 27.82 7.03 -34.62
N ILE A 70 28.31 5.82 -34.25
CA ILE A 70 27.75 5.04 -33.12
C ILE A 70 27.80 5.77 -31.77
N ASN A 71 28.71 6.73 -31.60
CA ASN A 71 28.86 7.53 -30.39
C ASN A 71 28.04 8.82 -30.48
N GLY A 72 27.24 8.99 -31.53
CA GLY A 72 26.49 10.22 -31.82
C GLY A 72 27.35 11.39 -32.28
N ASN A 73 28.63 11.21 -32.58
CA ASN A 73 29.48 12.30 -33.06
C ASN A 73 29.13 12.63 -34.51
N THR A 74 29.07 13.93 -34.82
CA THR A 74 29.08 14.44 -36.20
C THR A 74 30.51 14.51 -36.73
N PRO A 75 30.72 14.66 -38.06
CA PRO A 75 32.04 14.94 -38.62
C PRO A 75 32.71 16.17 -37.98
N LEU A 76 31.92 17.17 -37.59
CA LEU A 76 32.44 18.34 -36.86
C LEU A 76 32.99 17.97 -35.47
N HIS A 77 32.33 17.07 -34.73
CA HIS A 77 32.86 16.56 -33.46
C HIS A 77 34.18 15.81 -33.66
N VAL A 78 34.32 15.01 -34.73
CA VAL A 78 35.57 14.30 -35.06
C VAL A 78 36.69 15.29 -35.41
N ALA A 79 36.41 16.32 -36.22
CA ALA A 79 37.40 17.36 -36.55
C ALA A 79 37.87 18.13 -35.30
N VAL A 80 36.94 18.46 -34.40
CA VAL A 80 37.26 19.14 -33.14
C VAL A 80 38.09 18.25 -32.23
N THR A 81 37.69 16.99 -32.01
CA THR A 81 38.44 16.07 -31.13
C THR A 81 39.84 15.76 -31.67
N ALA A 82 40.03 15.76 -32.98
CA ALA A 82 41.34 15.67 -33.62
C ALA A 82 42.21 16.93 -33.42
N GLY A 83 41.63 18.05 -32.98
CA GLY A 83 42.33 19.32 -32.82
C GLY A 83 42.61 20.06 -34.13
N ASP A 84 41.96 19.67 -35.24
CA ASP A 84 42.25 20.26 -36.55
C ASP A 84 41.40 21.51 -36.80
N ALA A 85 42.03 22.68 -36.61
CA ALA A 85 41.40 23.98 -36.82
C ALA A 85 41.07 24.27 -38.30
N ARG A 86 41.80 23.67 -39.27
CA ARG A 86 41.55 23.88 -40.70
C ARG A 86 40.33 23.09 -41.14
N LEU A 87 40.25 21.82 -40.78
CA LEU A 87 39.08 20.98 -41.06
C LEU A 87 37.83 21.50 -40.35
N THR A 88 37.97 21.92 -39.09
CA THR A 88 36.84 22.53 -38.36
C THR A 88 36.31 23.76 -39.10
N LYS A 89 37.21 24.62 -39.60
CA LYS A 89 36.81 25.78 -40.40
C LYS A 89 36.15 25.35 -41.71
N LEU A 90 36.72 24.40 -42.44
CA LEU A 90 36.17 23.89 -43.69
C LEU A 90 34.75 23.34 -43.51
N LEU A 91 34.50 22.55 -42.46
CA LEU A 91 33.18 21.97 -42.19
C LEU A 91 32.15 23.06 -41.85
N ILE A 92 32.53 24.09 -41.10
CA ILE A 92 31.65 25.23 -40.82
C ILE A 92 31.39 26.06 -42.08
N ASP A 93 32.40 26.29 -42.92
CA ASP A 93 32.26 26.97 -44.21
C ASP A 93 31.36 26.17 -45.18
N LEU A 94 31.32 24.84 -45.02
CA LEU A 94 30.39 23.92 -45.70
C LEU A 94 29.02 23.79 -45.02
N ASN A 95 28.74 24.65 -44.02
CA ASN A 95 27.44 24.79 -43.37
C ASN A 95 27.05 23.64 -42.41
N ALA A 96 28.04 22.97 -41.81
CA ALA A 96 27.82 21.95 -40.77
C ALA A 96 27.10 22.51 -39.53
N ALA A 97 26.18 21.74 -38.97
CA ALA A 97 25.44 22.12 -37.78
C ALA A 97 26.33 22.09 -36.51
N THR A 98 26.27 23.16 -35.73
CA THR A 98 27.13 23.35 -34.54
C THR A 98 26.40 23.07 -33.22
N ASP A 99 25.08 22.90 -33.27
CA ASP A 99 24.16 22.72 -32.15
C ASP A 99 23.79 21.25 -31.88
N ILE A 100 24.23 20.34 -32.75
CA ILE A 100 24.03 18.90 -32.58
C ILE A 100 24.88 18.41 -31.40
N LYS A 101 24.26 17.58 -30.55
CA LYS A 101 24.89 16.95 -29.40
C LYS A 101 25.31 15.54 -29.73
N ASN A 102 26.48 15.13 -29.26
CA ASN A 102 26.92 13.75 -29.34
C ASN A 102 26.25 12.85 -28.29
N GLY A 103 26.60 11.57 -28.26
CA GLY A 103 26.05 10.59 -27.31
C GLY A 103 26.38 10.89 -25.83
N SER A 104 27.33 11.79 -25.55
CA SER A 104 27.57 12.32 -24.19
C SER A 104 26.79 13.60 -23.88
N GLY A 105 25.92 14.04 -24.80
CA GLY A 105 25.13 15.26 -24.67
C GLY A 105 25.93 16.55 -24.87
N LEU A 106 27.11 16.47 -25.50
CA LEU A 106 28.02 17.60 -25.71
C LEU A 106 28.03 18.04 -27.18
N MET A 107 28.12 19.35 -27.40
CA MET A 107 28.31 19.94 -28.73
C MET A 107 29.79 20.10 -29.08
N ALA A 108 30.11 20.34 -30.35
CA ALA A 108 31.47 20.59 -30.83
C ALA A 108 32.22 21.68 -30.01
N ILE A 109 31.55 22.77 -29.61
CA ILE A 109 32.15 23.82 -28.78
C ILE A 109 32.51 23.36 -27.36
N HIS A 110 31.78 22.40 -26.80
CA HIS A 110 32.10 21.81 -25.49
C HIS A 110 33.39 20.98 -25.56
N LEU A 111 33.51 20.14 -26.58
CA LEU A 111 34.73 19.36 -26.81
C LEU A 111 35.92 20.28 -27.05
N ALA A 112 35.75 21.36 -27.83
CA ALA A 112 36.81 22.35 -28.04
C ALA A 112 37.27 23.05 -26.76
N ALA A 113 36.38 23.22 -25.77
CA ALA A 113 36.72 23.80 -24.47
C ALA A 113 37.50 22.83 -23.55
N GLU A 114 37.34 21.52 -23.77
CA GLU A 114 38.12 20.47 -23.09
C GLU A 114 39.56 20.38 -23.62
N LEU A 115 39.79 20.72 -24.90
CA LEU A 115 41.12 20.64 -25.52
C LEU A 115 42.10 21.65 -24.91
N LYS A 116 43.31 21.18 -24.61
CA LYS A 116 44.40 22.03 -24.13
C LYS A 116 44.82 23.10 -25.15
N ASP A 117 44.75 22.78 -26.44
CA ASP A 117 44.95 23.76 -27.50
C ASP A 117 43.62 24.45 -27.85
N VAL A 118 43.62 25.77 -27.76
CA VAL A 118 42.44 26.62 -27.96
C VAL A 118 42.30 27.12 -29.40
N THR A 119 43.17 26.67 -30.32
CA THR A 119 43.12 27.05 -31.75
C THR A 119 41.76 26.72 -32.38
N VAL A 120 41.25 25.51 -32.17
CA VAL A 120 39.92 25.07 -32.62
C VAL A 120 38.82 25.92 -31.99
N LEU A 121 38.90 26.16 -30.68
CA LEU A 121 37.94 27.00 -29.96
C LEU A 121 37.91 28.44 -30.50
N LYS A 122 39.08 29.02 -30.85
CA LYS A 122 39.17 30.34 -31.48
C LYS A 122 38.49 30.38 -32.85
N VAL A 123 38.59 29.31 -33.64
CA VAL A 123 37.90 29.22 -34.93
C VAL A 123 36.39 29.20 -34.71
N LEU A 124 35.91 28.33 -33.83
CA LEU A 124 34.48 28.18 -33.50
C LEU A 124 33.86 29.47 -32.94
N LEU A 125 34.58 30.24 -32.12
CA LEU A 125 34.06 31.50 -31.58
C LEU A 125 34.04 32.63 -32.62
N ARG A 126 34.96 32.62 -33.60
CA ARG A 126 34.99 33.62 -34.69
C ARG A 126 33.85 33.44 -35.68
N THR A 127 33.29 32.23 -35.79
CA THR A 127 32.16 31.94 -36.68
C THR A 127 30.81 32.33 -36.08
N GLY A 128 30.79 32.96 -34.89
CA GLY A 128 29.57 33.48 -34.27
C GLY A 128 28.78 32.45 -33.46
N ILE A 129 29.38 31.30 -33.13
CA ILE A 129 28.74 30.29 -32.27
C ILE A 129 28.50 30.89 -30.89
N ASN A 130 27.29 30.69 -30.35
CA ASN A 130 26.93 31.13 -29.02
C ASN A 130 27.75 30.36 -27.96
N PRO A 131 28.61 31.01 -27.15
CA PRO A 131 29.43 30.34 -26.14
C PRO A 131 28.62 29.86 -24.92
N ASN A 132 27.32 30.14 -24.87
CA ASN A 132 26.43 29.82 -23.75
C ASN A 132 25.52 28.62 -24.00
N MET A 133 25.70 27.91 -25.12
CA MET A 133 24.90 26.74 -25.47
C MET A 133 25.08 25.63 -24.41
N GLN A 134 23.96 25.06 -23.95
CA GLN A 134 23.97 24.04 -22.89
C GLN A 134 23.90 22.63 -23.47
N GLY A 135 24.78 21.75 -22.99
CA GLY A 135 24.69 20.30 -23.21
C GLY A 135 23.52 19.68 -22.45
N ASP A 136 23.41 18.35 -22.45
CA ASP A 136 22.30 17.64 -21.79
C ASP A 136 22.30 17.78 -20.27
N THR A 137 23.48 17.88 -19.65
CA THR A 137 23.61 18.13 -18.20
C THR A 137 23.41 19.61 -17.82
N GLY A 138 23.06 20.46 -18.78
CA GLY A 138 23.01 21.91 -18.61
C GLY A 138 24.40 22.58 -18.57
N TYR A 139 25.48 21.82 -18.78
CA TYR A 139 26.84 22.36 -18.80
C TYR A 139 27.01 23.26 -20.02
N THR A 140 27.68 24.40 -19.82
CA THR A 140 28.14 25.26 -20.92
C THR A 140 29.62 24.95 -21.22
N PRO A 141 30.18 25.41 -22.35
CA PRO A 141 31.62 25.30 -22.62
C PRO A 141 32.48 25.88 -21.49
N LEU A 142 31.97 26.89 -20.78
CA LEU A 142 32.63 27.48 -19.63
C LEU A 142 32.68 26.54 -18.41
N HIS A 143 31.66 25.71 -18.20
CA HIS A 143 31.69 24.65 -17.18
C HIS A 143 32.75 23.59 -17.50
N VAL A 144 32.83 23.18 -18.77
CA VAL A 144 33.80 22.16 -19.23
C VAL A 144 35.23 22.67 -19.09
N ALA A 145 35.51 23.90 -19.54
CA ALA A 145 36.82 24.52 -19.39
C ALA A 145 37.21 24.71 -17.91
N ALA A 146 36.25 25.02 -17.04
CA ALA A 146 36.45 25.12 -15.60
C ALA A 146 36.81 23.77 -14.96
N ALA A 147 36.09 22.70 -15.32
CA ALA A 147 36.36 21.35 -14.81
C ALA A 147 37.78 20.86 -15.18
N LYS A 148 38.27 21.23 -16.36
CA LYS A 148 39.61 20.86 -16.87
C LYS A 148 40.72 21.84 -16.49
N ASN A 149 40.40 22.89 -15.73
CA ASN A 149 41.34 23.97 -15.38
C ASN A 149 42.02 24.61 -16.61
N ASN A 150 41.29 24.72 -17.73
CA ASN A 150 41.80 25.25 -18.99
C ASN A 150 41.68 26.78 -19.03
N PHE A 151 42.61 27.46 -18.37
CA PHE A 151 42.61 28.92 -18.21
C PHE A 151 42.57 29.69 -19.56
N LYS A 152 43.22 29.17 -20.61
CA LYS A 152 43.19 29.80 -21.95
C LYS A 152 41.81 29.70 -22.61
N ALA A 153 41.13 28.56 -22.46
CA ALA A 153 39.78 28.40 -22.98
C ALA A 153 38.80 29.30 -22.22
N LEU A 154 38.94 29.40 -20.91
CA LEU A 154 38.13 30.30 -20.07
C LEU A 154 38.28 31.77 -20.50
N GLU A 155 39.52 32.25 -20.67
CA GLU A 155 39.80 33.61 -21.12
C GLU A 155 39.11 33.93 -22.46
N LEU A 156 39.20 33.01 -23.42
CA LEU A 156 38.58 33.18 -24.74
C LEU A 156 37.07 33.15 -24.69
N LEU A 157 36.48 32.21 -23.94
CA LEU A 157 35.03 32.09 -23.79
C LEU A 157 34.42 33.33 -23.14
N ILE A 158 35.03 33.84 -22.06
CA ILE A 158 34.58 35.04 -21.36
C ILE A 158 34.67 36.26 -22.27
N LYS A 159 35.77 36.44 -23.00
CA LYS A 159 35.95 37.54 -23.97
C LYS A 159 34.92 37.55 -25.09
N HIS A 160 34.38 36.39 -25.48
CA HIS A 160 33.37 36.27 -26.54
C HIS A 160 31.93 36.19 -25.99
N GLY A 161 31.69 36.56 -24.72
CA GLY A 161 30.35 36.65 -24.14
C GLY A 161 29.88 35.41 -23.37
N GLY A 162 30.81 34.57 -22.92
CA GLY A 162 30.53 33.45 -22.01
C GLY A 162 30.01 33.93 -20.66
N ASN A 163 28.80 33.50 -20.29
CA ASN A 163 28.10 33.92 -19.10
C ASN A 163 28.51 33.06 -17.88
N LEU A 164 29.00 33.74 -16.84
CA LEU A 164 29.49 33.15 -15.59
C LEU A 164 28.37 32.70 -14.64
N THR A 165 27.12 33.11 -14.88
CA THR A 165 26.00 32.89 -13.95
C THR A 165 25.08 31.74 -14.37
N ILE A 166 25.23 31.20 -15.58
CA ILE A 166 24.43 30.07 -16.05
C ILE A 166 24.67 28.87 -15.16
N ARG A 167 23.60 28.19 -14.77
CA ARG A 167 23.66 27.02 -13.90
C ARG A 167 23.44 25.74 -14.71
N ALA A 168 24.23 24.72 -14.41
CA ALA A 168 23.99 23.36 -14.84
C ALA A 168 22.69 22.80 -14.21
N LEU A 169 22.24 21.63 -14.64
CA LEU A 169 21.09 20.94 -14.03
C LEU A 169 21.32 20.60 -12.55
N SER A 170 22.57 20.40 -12.13
CA SER A 170 22.94 20.24 -10.72
C SER A 170 22.83 21.54 -9.91
N GLY A 171 22.49 22.66 -10.53
CA GLY A 171 22.45 23.99 -9.91
C GLY A 171 23.80 24.70 -9.88
N PHE A 172 24.91 24.02 -10.20
CA PHE A 172 26.26 24.59 -10.15
C PHE A 172 26.50 25.59 -11.27
N SER A 173 27.17 26.69 -10.93
CA SER A 173 27.74 27.62 -11.91
C SER A 173 29.15 27.16 -12.35
N PRO A 174 29.75 27.77 -13.39
CA PRO A 174 31.12 27.45 -13.82
C PRO A 174 32.14 27.58 -12.69
N VAL A 175 31.97 28.57 -11.80
CA VAL A 175 32.86 28.79 -10.65
C VAL A 175 32.75 27.68 -9.61
N HIS A 176 31.53 27.16 -9.35
CA HIS A 176 31.35 25.97 -8.50
C HIS A 176 32.05 24.75 -9.09
N THR A 177 31.98 24.61 -10.42
CA THR A 177 32.64 23.51 -11.14
C THR A 177 34.16 23.61 -11.06
N ALA A 178 34.72 24.82 -11.15
CA ALA A 178 36.15 25.03 -10.90
C ALA A 178 36.52 24.68 -9.44
N ALA A 179 35.70 25.11 -8.47
CA ALA A 179 35.94 24.88 -7.07
C ALA A 179 35.93 23.40 -6.68
N ILE A 180 34.93 22.62 -7.13
CA ILE A 180 34.82 21.20 -6.81
C ILE A 180 35.95 20.36 -7.44
N ASN A 181 36.44 20.75 -8.63
CA ASN A 181 37.56 20.08 -9.30
C ASN A 181 38.94 20.58 -8.83
N GLY A 182 38.98 21.51 -7.86
CA GLY A 182 40.24 22.07 -7.35
C GLY A 182 41.00 22.94 -8.36
N ALA A 183 40.32 23.48 -9.38
CA ALA A 183 40.90 24.24 -10.48
C ALA A 183 41.26 25.67 -10.03
N THR A 184 42.46 25.84 -9.44
CA THR A 184 42.90 27.12 -8.84
C THR A 184 43.06 28.26 -9.85
N GLU A 185 43.60 27.96 -11.02
CA GLU A 185 43.85 28.91 -12.10
C GLU A 185 42.53 29.35 -12.74
N ALA A 186 41.56 28.44 -12.88
CA ALA A 186 40.23 28.77 -13.33
C ALA A 186 39.53 29.80 -12.44
N ILE A 187 39.63 29.66 -11.11
CA ILE A 187 39.06 30.64 -10.15
C ILE A 187 39.72 32.01 -10.32
N GLN A 188 41.05 32.04 -10.48
CA GLN A 188 41.78 33.29 -10.74
C GLN A 188 41.29 33.97 -12.03
N ILE A 189 41.21 33.24 -13.14
CA ILE A 189 40.72 33.78 -14.42
C ILE A 189 39.28 34.26 -14.31
N PHE A 190 38.41 33.54 -13.62
CA PHE A 190 37.02 33.98 -13.44
C PHE A 190 36.94 35.35 -12.80
N VAL A 191 37.76 35.63 -11.78
CA VAL A 191 37.76 36.93 -11.11
C VAL A 191 38.45 38.01 -11.96
N GLU A 192 39.58 37.70 -12.60
CA GLU A 192 40.34 38.65 -13.42
C GLU A 192 39.58 39.08 -14.68
N GLU A 193 39.11 38.11 -15.48
CA GLU A 193 38.38 38.37 -16.72
C GLU A 193 36.91 38.74 -16.45
N GLY A 194 36.29 38.19 -15.41
CA GLY A 194 34.93 38.57 -15.01
C GLY A 194 34.81 40.06 -14.64
N LYS A 195 35.87 40.63 -14.06
CA LYS A 195 35.96 42.08 -13.80
C LYS A 195 35.92 42.91 -15.08
N LEU A 196 36.51 42.42 -16.17
CA LEU A 196 36.50 43.12 -17.47
C LEU A 196 35.10 43.12 -18.09
N VAL A 197 34.31 42.07 -17.82
CA VAL A 197 32.93 41.91 -18.30
C VAL A 197 31.90 42.63 -17.38
N GLY A 198 32.35 43.19 -16.25
CA GLY A 198 31.52 44.00 -15.35
C GLY A 198 31.00 43.29 -14.11
N TYR A 199 31.43 42.06 -13.84
CA TYR A 199 31.13 41.35 -12.59
C TYR A 199 32.14 41.72 -11.49
N SER A 200 31.66 41.98 -10.27
CA SER A 200 32.57 42.16 -9.13
C SER A 200 33.11 40.82 -8.64
N LYS A 201 34.31 40.84 -8.03
CA LYS A 201 34.91 39.63 -7.42
C LYS A 201 33.96 38.95 -6.43
N GLU A 202 33.23 39.75 -5.64
CA GLU A 202 32.28 39.28 -4.62
C GLU A 202 31.03 38.67 -5.25
N GLN A 203 30.55 39.24 -6.36
CA GLN A 203 29.41 38.68 -7.10
C GLN A 203 29.73 37.29 -7.64
N ILE A 204 30.96 37.08 -8.14
CA ILE A 204 31.42 35.81 -8.71
C ILE A 204 31.61 34.76 -7.61
N MET A 205 32.29 35.12 -6.52
CA MET A 205 32.62 34.19 -5.45
C MET A 205 31.45 33.87 -4.50
N ASN A 206 30.39 34.68 -4.53
CA ASN A 206 29.18 34.47 -3.73
C ASN A 206 27.95 34.10 -4.59
N LEU A 207 28.18 33.59 -5.81
CA LEU A 207 27.11 32.94 -6.56
C LEU A 207 26.57 31.76 -5.76
N MET A 208 25.25 31.69 -5.60
CA MET A 208 24.60 30.54 -4.96
C MET A 208 24.15 29.53 -6.01
N ASP A 209 24.19 28.24 -5.70
CA ASP A 209 23.54 27.20 -6.47
C ASP A 209 22.05 27.03 -6.06
N SER A 210 21.42 25.90 -6.38
CA SER A 210 20.06 25.56 -5.94
C SER A 210 19.94 25.22 -4.45
N GLU A 211 21.01 24.76 -3.82
CA GLU A 211 21.10 24.40 -2.40
C GLU A 211 21.62 25.55 -1.50
N LYS A 212 21.80 26.75 -2.08
CA LYS A 212 22.49 27.90 -1.48
C LYS A 212 23.96 27.61 -1.14
N GLN A 213 24.58 26.65 -1.80
CA GLN A 213 26.03 26.49 -1.75
C GLN A 213 26.70 27.68 -2.44
N LEU A 214 27.76 28.15 -1.81
CA LEU A 214 28.75 29.03 -2.44
C LEU A 214 29.88 28.18 -3.02
N PRO A 215 30.68 28.69 -3.98
CA PRO A 215 31.86 28.02 -4.52
C PRO A 215 32.84 27.54 -3.44
N ILE A 216 32.95 28.25 -2.32
CA ILE A 216 33.79 27.80 -1.20
C ILE A 216 33.32 26.49 -0.56
N HIS A 217 32.00 26.21 -0.53
CA HIS A 217 31.49 24.92 -0.05
C HIS A 217 31.99 23.80 -0.98
N ALA A 218 31.86 24.00 -2.29
CA ALA A 218 32.38 23.06 -3.30
C ALA A 218 33.91 22.89 -3.22
N ALA A 219 34.65 23.98 -2.95
CA ALA A 219 36.09 23.95 -2.76
C ALA A 219 36.48 23.12 -1.52
N VAL A 220 35.77 23.29 -0.40
CA VAL A 220 35.97 22.46 0.79
C VAL A 220 35.67 20.99 0.48
N THR A 221 34.59 20.71 -0.26
CA THR A 221 34.24 19.34 -0.65
C THR A 221 35.37 18.66 -1.43
N SER A 222 36.11 19.40 -2.26
CA SER A 222 37.27 18.86 -3.00
C SER A 222 38.44 18.43 -2.10
N GLY A 223 38.49 18.91 -0.85
CA GLY A 223 39.61 18.71 0.08
C GLY A 223 40.88 19.50 -0.27
N ASN A 224 40.88 20.31 -1.33
CA ASN A 224 42.04 21.08 -1.76
C ASN A 224 42.17 22.41 -1.01
N ALA A 225 43.05 22.45 -0.01
CA ALA A 225 43.31 23.64 0.81
C ALA A 225 43.74 24.86 -0.02
N ARG A 226 44.47 24.67 -1.13
CA ARG A 226 44.92 25.75 -2.01
C ARG A 226 43.74 26.38 -2.77
N THR A 227 42.76 25.58 -3.18
CA THR A 227 41.54 26.08 -3.82
C THR A 227 40.70 26.89 -2.83
N VAL A 228 40.57 26.40 -1.58
CA VAL A 228 39.91 27.15 -0.50
C VAL A 228 40.63 28.47 -0.22
N GLU A 229 41.96 28.44 -0.16
CA GLU A 229 42.79 29.64 0.02
C GLU A 229 42.53 30.68 -1.08
N MET A 230 42.51 30.25 -2.34
CA MET A 230 42.22 31.11 -3.48
C MET A 230 40.80 31.67 -3.41
N CYS A 231 39.80 30.87 -3.03
CA CYS A 231 38.44 31.34 -2.84
C CYS A 231 38.36 32.46 -1.78
N LEU A 232 39.01 32.27 -0.63
CA LEU A 232 39.04 33.26 0.46
C LEU A 232 39.75 34.55 0.03
N LYS A 233 40.90 34.44 -0.63
CA LYS A 233 41.65 35.59 -1.16
C LYS A 233 40.81 36.49 -2.07
N TYR A 234 39.89 35.92 -2.84
CA TYR A 234 39.00 36.68 -3.73
C TYR A 234 37.67 37.11 -3.10
N GLY A 235 37.47 36.87 -1.79
CA GLY A 235 36.34 37.37 -1.03
C GLY A 235 35.16 36.40 -0.90
N ALA A 236 35.41 35.08 -0.95
CA ALA A 236 34.38 34.09 -0.64
C ALA A 236 34.05 34.06 0.86
N ILE A 237 32.76 34.02 1.19
CA ILE A 237 32.29 34.05 2.58
C ILE A 237 32.28 32.63 3.17
N CYS A 238 33.12 32.36 4.17
CA CYS A 238 33.19 31.04 4.82
C CYS A 238 32.17 30.84 5.96
N THR A 239 31.33 31.83 6.25
CA THR A 239 30.29 31.78 7.30
C THR A 239 28.89 31.56 6.74
N SER A 240 28.73 31.58 5.41
CA SER A 240 27.44 31.38 4.77
C SER A 240 26.92 29.97 4.99
N GLN A 241 25.62 29.86 5.24
CA GLN A 241 24.94 28.59 5.46
C GLN A 241 24.20 28.16 4.20
N LYS A 242 24.27 26.86 3.90
CA LYS A 242 23.42 26.19 2.90
C LYS A 242 21.97 26.04 3.40
N ASN A 243 21.13 25.40 2.60
CA ASN A 243 19.77 25.02 2.99
C ASN A 243 19.67 24.12 4.25
N ASP A 244 20.68 23.30 4.52
CA ASP A 244 20.78 22.46 5.74
C ASP A 244 21.36 23.22 6.94
N GLY A 245 21.60 24.53 6.82
CA GLY A 245 22.22 25.34 7.87
C GLY A 245 23.73 25.09 8.05
N SER A 246 24.33 24.18 7.31
CA SER A 246 25.75 23.87 7.45
C SER A 246 26.63 24.93 6.76
N THR A 247 27.79 25.18 7.35
CA THR A 247 28.83 26.08 6.82
C THR A 247 29.97 25.27 6.17
N PRO A 248 30.87 25.87 5.38
CA PRO A 248 32.05 25.17 4.85
C PRO A 248 32.91 24.54 5.97
N VAL A 249 32.93 25.13 7.16
CA VAL A 249 33.65 24.59 8.32
C VAL A 249 33.03 23.28 8.83
N HIS A 250 31.71 23.11 8.74
CA HIS A 250 31.06 21.84 9.04
C HIS A 250 31.51 20.73 8.07
N TYR A 251 31.57 21.02 6.77
CA TYR A 251 32.07 20.05 5.77
C TYR A 251 33.54 19.70 5.97
N ALA A 252 34.39 20.69 6.22
CA ALA A 252 35.80 20.45 6.52
C ALA A 252 35.97 19.57 7.78
N ALA A 253 35.09 19.78 8.78
CA ALA A 253 35.07 18.97 9.98
C ALA A 253 34.59 17.53 9.74
N ALA A 254 33.55 17.33 8.91
CA ALA A 254 33.07 16.00 8.51
C ALA A 254 34.04 15.23 7.60
N GLN A 255 34.92 15.92 6.88
CA GLN A 255 35.94 15.26 6.06
C GLN A 255 37.21 14.91 6.84
N GLY A 256 37.38 15.46 8.04
CA GLY A 256 38.60 15.29 8.82
C GLY A 256 39.80 16.10 8.29
N ASN A 257 39.57 17.13 7.46
CA ASN A 257 40.65 17.84 6.77
C ASN A 257 41.13 19.06 7.57
N VAL A 258 42.13 18.84 8.43
CA VAL A 258 42.75 19.89 9.24
C VAL A 258 43.42 20.98 8.39
N ASN A 259 43.97 20.63 7.22
CA ASN A 259 44.65 21.60 6.35
C ASN A 259 43.69 22.65 5.79
N VAL A 260 42.46 22.25 5.46
CA VAL A 260 41.40 23.19 5.02
C VAL A 260 40.99 24.11 6.17
N LEU A 261 40.86 23.58 7.39
CA LEU A 261 40.55 24.39 8.58
C LEU A 261 41.68 25.37 8.92
N GLN A 262 42.94 24.96 8.71
CA GLN A 262 44.12 25.83 8.84
C GLN A 262 44.10 26.93 7.78
N ALA A 263 43.84 26.61 6.51
CA ALA A 263 43.74 27.60 5.44
C ALA A 263 42.66 28.66 5.71
N ILE A 264 41.50 28.25 6.23
CA ILE A 264 40.43 29.18 6.64
C ILE A 264 40.88 30.05 7.82
N PHE A 265 41.54 29.45 8.83
CA PHE A 265 42.05 30.19 10.00
C PHE A 265 43.13 31.21 9.64
N ASP A 266 44.07 30.85 8.77
CA ASP A 266 45.20 31.69 8.40
C ASP A 266 44.77 32.94 7.61
N HIS A 267 43.76 32.81 6.74
CA HIS A 267 43.22 33.92 5.96
C HIS A 267 42.16 34.74 6.71
N GLU A 268 41.21 34.11 7.41
CA GLU A 268 40.10 34.78 8.07
C GLU A 268 39.84 34.30 9.51
N LYS A 269 40.73 34.68 10.45
CA LYS A 269 40.61 34.31 11.87
C LYS A 269 39.24 34.63 12.49
N ARG A 270 38.73 35.84 12.27
CA ARG A 270 37.46 36.29 12.85
C ARG A 270 36.29 35.46 12.33
N SER A 271 36.26 35.20 11.03
CA SER A 271 35.23 34.37 10.39
C SER A 271 35.32 32.92 10.89
N MET A 272 36.53 32.40 11.11
CA MET A 272 36.73 31.06 11.66
C MET A 272 36.23 30.92 13.11
N TYR A 273 36.46 31.92 13.98
CA TYR A 273 35.89 31.89 15.34
C TYR A 273 34.36 31.93 15.32
N TYR A 274 33.76 32.77 14.47
CA TYR A 274 32.31 32.82 14.31
C TYR A 274 31.75 31.51 13.76
N ALA A 275 32.37 30.95 12.71
CA ALA A 275 31.90 29.73 12.05
C ALA A 275 31.89 28.49 12.97
N GLN A 276 32.70 28.46 14.02
CA GLN A 276 32.66 27.41 15.04
C GLN A 276 31.40 27.44 15.91
N THR A 277 30.79 28.62 16.07
CA THR A 277 29.56 28.82 16.86
C THR A 277 28.29 28.68 16.03
N VAL A 278 28.41 28.73 14.69
CA VAL A 278 27.27 28.54 13.79
C VAL A 278 26.82 27.09 13.86
N THR A 279 25.51 26.89 13.88
CA THR A 279 24.89 25.57 13.97
C THR A 279 24.12 25.21 12.72
N ASP A 280 24.05 23.92 12.41
CA ASP A 280 23.19 23.39 11.35
C ASP A 280 21.71 23.37 11.74
N ILE A 281 20.84 22.86 10.85
CA ILE A 281 19.40 22.70 11.14
C ILE A 281 19.10 21.83 12.37
N GLN A 282 20.01 20.96 12.79
CA GLN A 282 19.87 20.14 14.00
C GLN A 282 20.48 20.79 15.24
N GLY A 283 21.00 22.02 15.13
CA GLY A 283 21.67 22.72 16.23
C GLY A 283 23.10 22.23 16.46
N ARG A 284 23.69 21.45 15.55
CA ARG A 284 25.03 20.89 15.71
C ARG A 284 26.08 21.87 15.22
N THR A 285 27.17 21.97 15.96
CA THR A 285 28.36 22.76 15.61
C THR A 285 29.36 21.93 14.79
N PRO A 286 30.41 22.52 14.19
CA PRO A 286 31.46 21.76 13.52
C PRO A 286 32.15 20.73 14.43
N LEU A 287 32.21 21.01 15.75
CA LEU A 287 32.75 20.06 16.73
C LEU A 287 31.88 18.81 16.86
N HIS A 288 30.55 18.95 16.79
CA HIS A 288 29.63 17.80 16.74
C HIS A 288 29.87 16.94 15.50
N TRP A 289 30.09 17.56 14.33
CA TRP A 289 30.36 16.85 13.09
C TRP A 289 31.71 16.11 13.15
N ALA A 290 32.78 16.76 13.63
CA ALA A 290 34.07 16.11 13.83
C ALA A 290 33.99 14.93 14.81
N ALA A 291 33.20 15.08 15.89
CA ALA A 291 32.95 14.06 16.89
C ALA A 291 32.15 12.87 16.32
N LEU A 292 31.11 13.14 15.52
CA LEU A 292 30.26 12.14 14.88
C LEU A 292 31.04 11.21 13.94
N PHE A 293 32.01 11.75 13.21
CA PHE A 293 32.82 10.98 12.24
C PHE A 293 34.17 10.52 12.80
N ASN A 294 34.40 10.65 14.12
CA ASN A 294 35.63 10.23 14.80
C ASN A 294 36.93 10.89 14.26
N HIS A 295 36.85 12.14 13.83
CA HIS A 295 38.02 12.89 13.32
C HIS A 295 38.82 13.53 14.45
N VAL A 296 39.61 12.69 15.13
CA VAL A 296 40.40 13.03 16.33
C VAL A 296 41.25 14.29 16.14
N GLU A 297 41.96 14.41 15.02
CA GLU A 297 42.85 15.56 14.77
C GLU A 297 42.08 16.87 14.53
N VAL A 298 40.90 16.79 13.90
CA VAL A 298 40.00 17.95 13.78
C VAL A 298 39.42 18.32 15.14
N VAL A 299 38.99 17.35 15.95
CA VAL A 299 38.50 17.60 17.31
C VAL A 299 39.57 18.33 18.14
N LYS A 300 40.83 17.83 18.14
CA LYS A 300 41.96 18.50 18.81
C LYS A 300 42.18 19.93 18.28
N TYR A 301 42.12 20.10 16.96
CA TYR A 301 42.35 21.41 16.34
C TYR A 301 41.25 22.42 16.69
N LEU A 302 39.98 22.03 16.64
CA LEU A 302 38.85 22.88 17.01
C LEU A 302 38.88 23.24 18.51
N LEU A 303 39.21 22.29 19.38
CA LEU A 303 39.39 22.56 20.82
C LEU A 303 40.56 23.51 21.10
N LYS A 304 41.66 23.40 20.34
CA LYS A 304 42.77 24.37 20.38
C LYS A 304 42.33 25.77 19.98
N LEU A 305 41.33 25.89 19.11
CA LEU A 305 40.70 27.16 18.73
C LEU A 305 39.63 27.65 19.71
N HIS A 306 39.51 27.02 20.89
CA HIS A 306 38.51 27.32 21.92
C HIS A 306 37.06 27.11 21.46
N ALA A 307 36.81 26.10 20.63
CA ALA A 307 35.45 25.65 20.36
C ALA A 307 34.74 25.23 21.66
N GLU A 308 33.45 25.60 21.80
CA GLU A 308 32.64 25.23 22.96
C GLU A 308 32.47 23.70 23.02
N ILE A 309 32.96 23.10 24.11
CA ILE A 309 33.05 21.64 24.24
C ILE A 309 31.71 21.00 24.62
N ASP A 310 30.86 21.71 25.36
CA ASP A 310 29.58 21.23 25.89
C ASP A 310 28.37 21.94 25.25
N TRP A 311 28.47 22.29 23.97
CA TRP A 311 27.35 22.87 23.23
C TRP A 311 26.23 21.85 23.02
N TYR A 312 24.97 22.24 23.20
CA TYR A 312 23.82 21.35 23.03
C TYR A 312 23.20 21.46 21.63
N ASP A 313 23.00 20.32 20.96
CA ASP A 313 22.17 20.24 19.75
C ASP A 313 20.66 20.27 20.08
N LYS A 314 19.79 20.29 19.07
CA LYS A 314 18.33 20.32 19.27
C LYS A 314 17.78 19.06 19.96
N ALA A 315 18.50 17.94 19.90
CA ALA A 315 18.15 16.72 20.62
C ALA A 315 18.76 16.69 22.04
N GLY A 316 19.45 17.77 22.46
CA GLY A 316 20.13 17.87 23.74
C GLY A 316 21.47 17.14 23.80
N ASN A 317 22.01 16.67 22.68
CA ASN A 317 23.31 16.00 22.68
C ASN A 317 24.44 17.04 22.72
N THR A 318 25.45 16.77 23.55
CA THR A 318 26.75 17.44 23.45
C THR A 318 27.62 16.75 22.38
N PRO A 319 28.75 17.34 21.95
CA PRO A 319 29.71 16.65 21.09
C PRO A 319 30.18 15.32 21.68
N LEU A 320 30.31 15.23 23.01
CA LEU A 320 30.65 14.00 23.72
C LEU A 320 29.56 12.93 23.55
N LEU A 321 28.29 13.28 23.76
CA LEU A 321 27.16 12.36 23.57
C LEU A 321 27.01 11.93 22.11
N THR A 322 27.29 12.83 21.17
CA THR A 322 27.30 12.55 19.72
C THR A 322 28.41 11.56 19.35
N ALA A 323 29.61 11.73 19.91
CA ALA A 323 30.71 10.78 19.73
C ALA A 323 30.37 9.42 20.35
N ALA A 324 29.73 9.39 21.53
CA ALA A 324 29.31 8.16 22.18
C ALA A 324 28.26 7.39 21.36
N SER A 325 27.27 8.11 20.81
CA SER A 325 26.19 7.56 19.98
C SER A 325 26.70 6.91 18.69
N SER A 326 27.77 7.47 18.12
CA SER A 326 28.42 6.95 16.91
C SER A 326 29.51 5.91 17.16
N GLY A 327 29.86 5.63 18.43
CA GLY A 327 30.98 4.74 18.78
C GLY A 327 32.37 5.33 18.47
N ALA A 328 32.48 6.65 18.35
CA ALA A 328 33.70 7.38 17.99
C ALA A 328 34.68 7.51 19.18
N TRP A 329 35.25 6.40 19.65
CA TRP A 329 36.08 6.36 20.87
C TRP A 329 37.32 7.26 20.85
N GLY A 330 37.91 7.49 19.67
CA GLY A 330 39.04 8.42 19.52
C GLY A 330 38.65 9.85 19.88
N ALA A 331 37.51 10.31 19.35
CA ALA A 331 36.93 11.61 19.69
C ALA A 331 36.47 11.68 21.15
N VAL A 332 35.84 10.62 21.67
CA VAL A 332 35.44 10.53 23.09
C VAL A 332 36.65 10.73 24.01
N ASN A 333 37.75 10.01 23.78
CA ASN A 333 38.96 10.12 24.62
C ASN A 333 39.53 11.53 24.62
N VAL A 334 39.59 12.19 23.46
CA VAL A 334 40.08 13.57 23.35
C VAL A 334 39.15 14.54 24.07
N LEU A 335 37.83 14.43 23.87
CA LEU A 335 36.84 15.30 24.52
C LEU A 335 36.90 15.15 26.05
N LEU A 336 36.95 13.92 26.57
CA LEU A 336 37.10 13.65 28.00
C LEU A 336 38.41 14.20 28.56
N SER A 337 39.53 13.99 27.86
CA SER A 337 40.84 14.52 28.27
C SER A 337 40.90 16.05 28.23
N SER A 338 40.04 16.68 27.42
CA SER A 338 39.93 18.13 27.29
C SER A 338 38.91 18.75 28.26
N GLY A 339 38.29 17.93 29.12
CA GLY A 339 37.41 18.40 30.19
C GLY A 339 35.93 18.44 29.86
N ALA A 340 35.46 17.73 28.81
CA ALA A 340 34.03 17.64 28.48
C ALA A 340 33.19 17.14 29.67
N ASP A 341 31.98 17.66 29.81
CA ASP A 341 31.09 17.25 30.89
C ASP A 341 30.49 15.86 30.64
N VAL A 342 30.81 14.93 31.54
CA VAL A 342 30.31 13.55 31.53
C VAL A 342 28.89 13.45 32.10
N MET A 343 28.48 14.45 32.89
CA MET A 343 27.15 14.52 33.51
C MET A 343 26.09 15.03 32.54
N ALA A 344 26.49 15.54 31.37
CA ALA A 344 25.56 16.02 30.37
C ALA A 344 24.63 14.90 29.92
N THR A 345 23.35 15.23 29.80
CA THR A 345 22.30 14.33 29.33
C THR A 345 21.65 14.85 28.08
N ASP A 346 21.13 13.96 27.25
CA ASP A 346 20.33 14.36 26.11
C ASP A 346 18.93 14.86 26.50
N GLY A 347 18.11 15.24 25.51
CA GLY A 347 16.73 15.66 25.71
C GLY A 347 15.79 14.58 26.28
N SER A 348 16.26 13.33 26.38
CA SER A 348 15.58 12.19 27.02
C SER A 348 16.19 11.84 28.38
N ASN A 349 16.98 12.74 28.98
CA ASN A 349 17.74 12.52 30.22
C ASN A 349 18.67 11.30 30.16
N ARG A 350 19.08 10.86 28.96
CA ARG A 350 20.04 9.77 28.82
C ARG A 350 21.44 10.35 29.02
N ASN A 351 22.11 9.88 30.06
CA ASN A 351 23.52 10.19 30.27
C ASN A 351 24.41 9.48 29.23
N PHE A 352 25.70 9.82 29.28
CA PHE A 352 26.73 9.24 28.43
C PHE A 352 26.71 7.70 28.39
N LEU A 353 26.51 7.01 29.52
CA LEU A 353 26.55 5.54 29.58
C LEU A 353 25.36 4.91 28.84
N HIS A 354 24.15 5.47 29.00
CA HIS A 354 22.97 4.98 28.27
C HIS A 354 23.21 4.99 26.76
N ILE A 355 23.80 6.07 26.26
CA ILE A 355 24.08 6.26 24.84
C ILE A 355 25.25 5.38 24.37
N ALA A 356 26.32 5.29 25.16
CA ALA A 356 27.50 4.48 24.84
C ALA A 356 27.21 2.98 24.76
N ILE A 357 26.28 2.47 25.58
CA ILE A 357 25.90 1.06 25.54
C ILE A 357 25.19 0.71 24.23
N ARG A 358 24.41 1.65 23.66
CA ARG A 358 23.65 1.42 22.41
C ARG A 358 24.52 1.33 21.16
N SER A 359 25.77 1.82 21.17
CA SER A 359 26.63 1.93 19.98
C SER A 359 27.54 0.72 19.69
N GLU A 360 27.37 -0.39 20.43
CA GLU A 360 27.85 -1.77 20.12
C GLU A 360 29.35 -2.00 19.78
N LEU A 361 30.27 -1.06 20.00
CA LEU A 361 31.71 -1.24 19.65
C LEU A 361 32.68 -1.12 20.84
N ASP A 362 33.61 -2.08 20.92
CA ASP A 362 34.67 -2.33 21.93
C ASP A 362 34.56 -1.60 23.28
N LEU A 363 33.47 -1.85 24.00
CA LEU A 363 33.29 -1.38 25.38
C LEU A 363 34.36 -1.96 26.34
N LYS A 364 35.09 -3.03 25.96
CA LYS A 364 36.21 -3.57 26.76
C LYS A 364 37.40 -2.62 26.77
N GLY A 365 37.79 -2.10 25.60
CA GLY A 365 38.82 -1.07 25.49
C GLY A 365 38.42 0.21 26.23
N PHE A 366 37.13 0.55 26.18
CA PHE A 366 36.58 1.74 26.85
C PHE A 366 36.71 1.71 28.37
N PHE A 367 36.17 0.68 29.06
CA PHE A 367 36.25 0.62 30.53
C PHE A 367 37.69 0.50 31.04
N LYS A 368 38.61 -0.07 30.23
CA LYS A 368 40.04 -0.12 30.54
C LYS A 368 40.73 1.26 30.43
N ASN A 369 40.32 2.08 29.48
CA ASN A 369 40.90 3.41 29.26
C ASN A 369 40.33 4.51 30.18
N LEU A 370 39.23 4.24 30.89
CA LEU A 370 38.55 5.22 31.76
C LEU A 370 38.95 5.23 33.23
N GLU A 371 40.11 4.67 33.60
CA GLU A 371 40.62 4.78 34.97
C GLU A 371 40.64 6.24 35.48
N GLN A 372 40.91 7.21 34.60
CA GLN A 372 40.97 8.64 34.94
C GLN A 372 39.60 9.27 35.23
N SER A 373 38.52 8.77 34.63
CA SER A 373 37.14 9.30 34.76
C SER A 373 36.21 8.39 35.57
N LYS A 374 36.77 7.34 36.18
CA LYS A 374 36.04 6.35 36.98
C LYS A 374 35.22 6.98 38.11
N SER A 375 35.75 8.00 38.79
CA SER A 375 35.05 8.70 39.88
C SER A 375 33.78 9.43 39.41
N LYS A 376 33.80 10.00 38.20
CA LYS A 376 32.64 10.67 37.59
C LYS A 376 31.63 9.63 37.07
N ILE A 377 32.09 8.55 36.46
CA ILE A 377 31.21 7.45 36.00
C ILE A 377 30.40 6.84 37.13
N LEU A 378 30.99 6.68 38.31
CA LEU A 378 30.29 6.12 39.48
C LEU A 378 29.11 6.97 39.93
N LEU A 379 29.10 8.27 39.66
CA LEU A 379 27.98 9.16 39.99
C LEU A 379 26.78 8.93 39.06
N ILE A 380 27.03 8.64 37.78
CA ILE A 380 25.97 8.54 36.75
C ILE A 380 25.44 7.11 36.52
N ILE A 381 26.09 6.09 37.08
CA ILE A 381 25.81 4.68 36.75
C ILE A 381 24.36 4.25 37.03
N ASN A 382 23.77 4.82 38.10
CA ASN A 382 22.44 4.53 38.60
C ASN A 382 21.41 5.62 38.26
N GLU A 383 21.81 6.65 37.49
CA GLU A 383 20.86 7.65 37.01
C GLU A 383 19.85 7.02 36.05
N GLN A 384 18.65 7.59 36.04
CA GLN A 384 17.53 7.13 35.23
C GLN A 384 17.21 8.13 34.12
N ASP A 385 16.89 7.60 32.95
CA ASP A 385 16.39 8.39 31.83
C ASP A 385 14.91 8.80 32.02
N ILE A 386 14.32 9.44 31.00
CA ILE A 386 12.89 9.78 31.01
C ILE A 386 11.95 8.57 31.13
N TYR A 387 12.42 7.34 30.91
CA TYR A 387 11.66 6.11 31.06
C TYR A 387 11.90 5.45 32.42
N GLY A 388 12.74 6.01 33.28
CA GLY A 388 13.16 5.39 34.54
C GLY A 388 14.25 4.32 34.35
N SER A 389 14.71 4.10 33.12
CA SER A 389 15.68 3.06 32.79
C SER A 389 17.09 3.52 33.14
N THR A 390 17.87 2.61 33.73
CA THR A 390 19.30 2.81 34.00
C THR A 390 20.17 2.22 32.90
N SER A 391 21.46 2.56 32.89
CA SER A 391 22.44 1.97 31.98
C SER A 391 22.42 0.42 31.96
N LEU A 392 22.13 -0.20 33.11
CA LEU A 392 22.00 -1.65 33.24
C LEU A 392 20.76 -2.20 32.53
N HIS A 393 19.66 -1.46 32.45
CA HIS A 393 18.46 -1.87 31.69
C HIS A 393 18.77 -1.92 30.19
N TYR A 394 19.47 -0.93 29.66
CA TYR A 394 19.89 -0.90 28.25
C TYR A 394 20.84 -2.07 27.95
N ALA A 395 21.84 -2.32 28.81
CA ALA A 395 22.75 -3.46 28.64
C ALA A 395 22.01 -4.80 28.70
N ALA A 396 20.99 -4.90 29.57
CA ALA A 396 20.15 -6.08 29.71
C ALA A 396 19.20 -6.30 28.52
N GLN A 397 18.71 -5.23 27.90
CA GLN A 397 17.88 -5.27 26.70
C GLN A 397 18.67 -5.79 25.49
N GLU A 398 19.85 -5.23 25.24
CA GLU A 398 20.70 -5.59 24.10
C GLU A 398 21.41 -6.94 24.32
N GLY A 399 21.60 -7.36 25.57
CA GLY A 399 22.20 -8.66 25.90
C GLY A 399 23.73 -8.65 26.00
N TYR A 400 24.34 -7.48 26.23
CA TYR A 400 25.79 -7.33 26.32
C TYR A 400 26.37 -7.88 27.64
N VAL A 401 26.61 -9.18 27.67
CA VAL A 401 27.11 -9.95 28.83
C VAL A 401 28.28 -9.27 29.55
N GLN A 402 29.33 -8.89 28.80
CA GLN A 402 30.55 -8.30 29.37
C GLN A 402 30.33 -6.89 29.91
N VAL A 403 29.41 -6.14 29.31
CA VAL A 403 29.04 -4.80 29.78
C VAL A 403 28.25 -4.91 31.07
N VAL A 404 27.32 -5.86 31.16
CA VAL A 404 26.61 -6.17 32.40
C VAL A 404 27.58 -6.57 33.51
N GLU A 405 28.55 -7.45 33.25
CA GLU A 405 29.60 -7.81 34.23
C GLU A 405 30.42 -6.59 34.67
N SER A 406 30.80 -5.73 33.73
CA SER A 406 31.58 -4.51 34.02
C SER A 406 30.77 -3.49 34.83
N LEU A 407 29.49 -3.29 34.51
CA LEU A 407 28.58 -2.40 35.25
C LEU A 407 28.33 -2.92 36.67
N LEU A 408 28.11 -4.22 36.84
CA LEU A 408 27.97 -4.84 38.16
C LEU A 408 29.27 -4.73 38.97
N ALA A 409 30.43 -4.92 38.34
CA ALA A 409 31.73 -4.70 38.98
C ALA A 409 31.95 -3.22 39.39
N LEU A 410 31.30 -2.27 38.70
CA LEU A 410 31.27 -0.85 39.05
C LEU A 410 30.12 -0.48 40.01
N SER A 411 29.51 -1.46 40.69
CA SER A 411 28.42 -1.27 41.66
C SER A 411 27.12 -0.67 41.09
N ALA A 412 26.80 -0.94 39.82
CA ALA A 412 25.46 -0.70 39.29
C ALA A 412 24.42 -1.54 40.04
N SER A 413 23.33 -0.93 40.50
CA SER A 413 22.29 -1.67 41.22
C SER A 413 21.26 -2.28 40.26
N PRO A 414 21.12 -3.62 40.22
CA PRO A 414 20.05 -4.29 39.48
C PRO A 414 18.64 -4.18 40.08
N LEU A 415 18.49 -3.59 41.28
CA LEU A 415 17.20 -3.40 41.96
C LEU A 415 16.42 -2.17 41.49
N ILE A 416 17.08 -1.23 40.81
CA ILE A 416 16.42 -0.04 40.32
C ILE A 416 15.40 -0.45 39.26
N LYS A 417 14.20 0.13 39.34
CA LYS A 417 13.09 -0.17 38.44
C LYS A 417 12.79 1.01 37.52
N ASP A 418 12.41 0.70 36.29
CA ASP A 418 11.92 1.69 35.34
C ASP A 418 10.50 2.18 35.68
N LYS A 419 9.92 3.05 34.83
CA LYS A 419 8.55 3.55 34.99
C LYS A 419 7.48 2.46 34.88
N ASN A 420 7.78 1.32 34.25
CA ASN A 420 6.93 0.15 34.20
C ASN A 420 7.15 -0.78 35.40
N HIS A 421 7.88 -0.33 36.42
CA HIS A 421 8.32 -1.13 37.56
C HIS A 421 9.11 -2.40 37.17
N GLN A 422 9.71 -2.42 35.98
CA GLN A 422 10.56 -3.49 35.49
C GLN A 422 11.99 -3.26 35.99
N SER A 423 12.58 -4.30 36.57
CA SER A 423 14.02 -4.33 36.86
C SER A 423 14.79 -4.84 35.64
N ALA A 424 16.13 -4.72 35.67
CA ALA A 424 16.99 -5.20 34.59
C ALA A 424 16.76 -6.70 34.26
N LEU A 425 16.35 -7.51 35.25
CA LEU A 425 16.01 -8.92 35.03
C LEU A 425 14.72 -9.10 34.20
N HIS A 426 13.71 -8.24 34.42
CA HIS A 426 12.46 -8.27 33.64
C HIS A 426 12.75 -7.93 32.18
N VAL A 427 13.56 -6.89 31.94
CA VAL A 427 13.96 -6.48 30.58
C VAL A 427 14.78 -7.58 29.90
N ALA A 428 15.74 -8.20 30.61
CA ALA A 428 16.52 -9.32 30.08
C ALA A 428 15.64 -10.53 29.73
N ALA A 429 14.68 -10.87 30.60
CA ALA A 429 13.76 -11.99 30.39
C ALA A 429 12.80 -11.73 29.22
N SER A 430 12.27 -10.51 29.10
CA SER A 430 11.40 -10.10 28.00
C SER A 430 12.10 -10.10 26.64
N ASN A 431 13.41 -9.86 26.59
CA ASN A 431 14.22 -9.86 25.37
C ASN A 431 14.98 -11.17 25.13
N GLY A 432 14.74 -12.23 25.90
CA GLY A 432 15.34 -13.54 25.64
C GLY A 432 16.84 -13.64 25.97
N ARG A 433 17.37 -12.76 26.84
CA ARG A 433 18.82 -12.69 27.14
C ARG A 433 19.22 -13.68 28.25
N TYR A 434 19.37 -14.96 27.89
CA TYR A 434 19.69 -16.05 28.82
C TYR A 434 20.96 -15.79 29.67
N SER A 435 22.09 -15.45 29.04
CA SER A 435 23.35 -15.25 29.74
C SER A 435 23.30 -14.08 30.72
N VAL A 436 22.59 -13.01 30.36
CA VAL A 436 22.38 -11.86 31.24
C VAL A 436 21.49 -12.24 32.42
N CYS A 437 20.38 -12.95 32.19
CA CYS A 437 19.54 -13.46 33.27
C CYS A 437 20.34 -14.31 34.26
N LYS A 438 21.22 -15.18 33.76
CA LYS A 438 22.10 -16.02 34.59
C LYS A 438 23.05 -15.18 35.46
N ILE A 439 23.67 -14.14 34.90
CA ILE A 439 24.58 -13.26 35.65
C ILE A 439 23.82 -12.47 36.70
N LEU A 440 22.66 -11.90 36.36
CA LEU A 440 21.83 -11.14 37.28
C LEU A 440 21.33 -12.00 38.45
N LEU A 441 20.93 -13.25 38.20
CA LEU A 441 20.52 -14.19 39.26
C LEU A 441 21.68 -14.63 40.16
N ASN A 442 22.88 -14.79 39.61
CA ASN A 442 24.08 -15.15 40.37
C ASN A 442 24.72 -13.96 41.11
N SER A 443 24.24 -12.73 40.86
CA SER A 443 24.70 -11.54 41.58
C SER A 443 24.27 -11.57 43.05
N SER A 444 24.93 -10.76 43.90
CA SER A 444 24.60 -10.66 45.33
C SER A 444 23.15 -10.24 45.60
N GLU A 445 22.52 -9.53 44.67
CA GLU A 445 21.14 -9.03 44.77
C GLU A 445 20.12 -9.95 44.06
N GLY A 446 20.58 -11.00 43.37
CA GLY A 446 19.74 -11.89 42.57
C GLY A 446 18.65 -12.62 43.36
N ALA A 447 18.87 -12.86 44.66
CA ALA A 447 17.87 -13.47 45.55
C ALA A 447 16.63 -12.59 45.78
N VAL A 448 16.79 -11.27 45.71
CA VAL A 448 15.69 -10.30 45.87
C VAL A 448 14.96 -10.11 44.53
N ILE A 449 15.73 -9.90 43.46
CA ILE A 449 15.21 -9.53 42.13
C ILE A 449 14.35 -10.63 41.51
N LYS A 450 14.63 -11.90 41.80
CA LYS A 450 13.97 -13.05 41.16
C LYS A 450 12.45 -13.10 41.31
N ASN A 451 11.91 -12.53 42.39
CA ASN A 451 10.48 -12.55 42.71
C ASN A 451 9.82 -11.17 42.63
N GLU A 452 10.54 -10.17 42.13
CA GLU A 452 9.95 -8.86 41.89
C GLU A 452 8.92 -8.93 40.77
N THR A 453 7.99 -7.99 40.80
CA THR A 453 6.94 -7.83 39.78
C THR A 453 6.97 -6.43 39.18
N ASP A 454 6.47 -6.32 37.95
CA ASP A 454 6.25 -5.09 37.22
C ASP A 454 4.89 -4.42 37.58
N VAL A 455 4.50 -3.36 36.85
CA VAL A 455 3.21 -2.64 37.02
C VAL A 455 2.01 -3.57 36.88
N ASN A 456 2.09 -4.61 36.04
CA ASN A 456 1.01 -5.56 35.80
C ASN A 456 1.03 -6.72 36.82
N GLY A 457 1.93 -6.70 37.80
CA GLY A 457 2.15 -7.82 38.72
C GLY A 457 2.86 -9.00 38.06
N MET A 458 3.44 -8.83 36.87
CA MET A 458 4.17 -9.88 36.17
C MET A 458 5.60 -9.96 36.69
N SER A 459 6.03 -11.17 37.05
CA SER A 459 7.44 -11.46 37.34
C SER A 459 8.24 -11.77 36.08
N ALA A 460 9.56 -11.79 36.17
CA ALA A 460 10.42 -12.21 35.05
C ALA A 460 10.07 -13.61 34.49
N LEU A 461 9.54 -14.51 35.35
CA LEU A 461 9.01 -15.81 34.92
C LEU A 461 7.79 -15.66 34.00
N HIS A 462 6.85 -14.77 34.32
CA HIS A 462 5.68 -14.49 33.48
C HIS A 462 6.08 -13.97 32.11
N LEU A 463 7.02 -13.01 32.05
CA LEU A 463 7.51 -12.45 30.79
C LEU A 463 8.22 -13.52 29.93
N SER A 464 9.00 -14.41 30.56
CA SER A 464 9.63 -15.53 29.86
C SER A 464 8.62 -16.53 29.28
N ALA A 465 7.51 -16.75 29.99
CA ALA A 465 6.42 -17.62 29.56
C ALA A 465 5.60 -17.00 28.42
N GLN A 466 5.29 -15.70 28.53
CA GLN A 466 4.56 -14.92 27.52
C GLN A 466 5.31 -14.85 26.19
N ASN A 467 6.64 -14.71 26.22
CA ASN A 467 7.46 -14.59 25.01
C ASN A 467 8.08 -15.93 24.55
N GLY A 468 7.81 -17.04 25.23
CA GLY A 468 8.24 -18.38 24.77
C GLY A 468 9.71 -18.75 25.05
N TYR A 469 10.40 -18.08 25.97
CA TYR A 469 11.81 -18.34 26.24
C TYR A 469 12.04 -19.54 27.17
N PHE A 470 11.85 -20.75 26.65
CA PHE A 470 11.97 -22.01 27.40
C PHE A 470 13.29 -22.13 28.21
N LYS A 471 14.44 -21.76 27.63
CA LYS A 471 15.75 -21.84 28.33
C LYS A 471 15.83 -20.92 29.55
N ILE A 472 15.18 -19.76 29.47
CA ILE A 472 15.13 -18.79 30.57
C ILE A 472 14.12 -19.25 31.62
N LEU A 473 12.95 -19.72 31.17
CA LEU A 473 11.91 -20.26 32.03
C LEU A 473 12.41 -21.46 32.85
N SER A 474 13.07 -22.42 32.21
CA SER A 474 13.69 -23.58 32.89
C SER A 474 14.76 -23.16 33.90
N MET A 475 15.59 -22.18 33.55
CA MET A 475 16.58 -21.62 34.48
C MET A 475 15.92 -20.96 35.69
N PHE A 476 14.86 -20.17 35.50
CA PHE A 476 14.14 -19.54 36.63
C PHE A 476 13.54 -20.59 37.57
N ILE A 477 12.90 -21.62 37.02
CA ILE A 477 12.37 -22.75 37.79
C ILE A 477 13.49 -23.45 38.58
N GLN A 478 14.65 -23.69 37.96
CA GLN A 478 15.82 -24.27 38.64
C GLN A 478 16.35 -23.41 39.79
N HIS A 479 16.25 -22.07 39.69
CA HIS A 479 16.67 -21.14 40.75
C HIS A 479 15.57 -20.91 41.82
N GLY A 480 14.46 -21.67 41.76
CA GLY A 480 13.39 -21.62 42.74
C GLY A 480 12.62 -20.30 42.74
N THR A 481 12.31 -19.75 41.55
CA THR A 481 11.39 -18.61 41.42
C THR A 481 9.97 -18.99 41.84
N LEU A 482 9.29 -18.10 42.55
CA LEU A 482 7.89 -18.32 42.94
C LEU A 482 6.97 -18.14 41.73
N VAL A 483 6.04 -19.08 41.55
CA VAL A 483 4.95 -18.95 40.57
C VAL A 483 3.86 -18.10 41.20
N THR A 484 3.94 -16.79 41.00
CA THR A 484 2.93 -15.82 41.44
C THR A 484 1.79 -15.70 40.43
N ARG A 485 0.74 -14.97 40.78
CA ARG A 485 -0.32 -14.52 39.87
C ARG A 485 -0.14 -13.04 39.58
N ASN A 486 -0.43 -12.61 38.36
CA ASN A 486 -0.40 -11.19 37.99
C ASN A 486 -1.70 -10.47 38.42
N LEU A 487 -1.85 -9.18 38.08
CA LEU A 487 -3.05 -8.39 38.44
C LEU A 487 -4.35 -8.89 37.78
N ARG A 488 -4.27 -9.67 36.69
CA ARG A 488 -5.43 -10.35 36.08
C ARG A 488 -5.65 -11.75 36.64
N GLU A 489 -4.94 -12.09 37.71
CA GLU A 489 -4.84 -13.43 38.27
C GLU A 489 -4.30 -14.51 37.31
N ASN A 490 -3.74 -14.11 36.15
CA ASN A 490 -3.10 -15.03 35.22
C ASN A 490 -1.82 -15.59 35.84
N THR A 491 -1.65 -16.91 35.69
CA THR A 491 -0.40 -17.61 36.00
C THR A 491 0.53 -17.60 34.77
N PRO A 492 1.83 -17.94 34.89
CA PRO A 492 2.70 -18.08 33.74
C PRO A 492 2.19 -19.10 32.71
N LEU A 493 1.44 -20.13 33.16
CA LEU A 493 0.82 -21.11 32.28
C LEU A 493 -0.28 -20.49 31.41
N HIS A 494 -1.10 -19.58 31.98
CA HIS A 494 -2.10 -18.84 31.21
C HIS A 494 -1.45 -18.04 30.09
N LEU A 495 -0.36 -17.31 30.38
CA LEU A 495 0.33 -16.49 29.38
C LEU A 495 1.04 -17.33 28.31
N ALA A 496 1.64 -18.47 28.69
CA ALA A 496 2.24 -19.39 27.73
C ALA A 496 1.17 -20.02 26.82
N ALA A 497 0.01 -20.37 27.37
CA ALA A 497 -1.11 -20.94 26.63
C ALA A 497 -1.80 -19.91 25.72
N GLU A 498 -1.95 -18.68 26.18
CA GLU A 498 -2.50 -17.55 25.43
C GLU A 498 -1.66 -17.21 24.19
N ASN A 499 -0.34 -17.40 24.25
CA ASN A 499 0.57 -17.09 23.13
C ASN A 499 1.05 -18.34 22.36
N GLY A 500 0.55 -19.54 22.70
CA GLY A 500 0.85 -20.76 21.94
C GLY A 500 2.23 -21.39 22.19
N HIS A 501 2.90 -21.09 23.31
CA HIS A 501 4.26 -21.56 23.57
C HIS A 501 4.31 -22.98 24.14
N GLU A 502 4.17 -23.99 23.28
CA GLU A 502 4.10 -25.42 23.62
C GLU A 502 5.19 -25.90 24.59
N THR A 503 6.46 -25.57 24.33
CA THR A 503 7.59 -26.03 25.15
C THR A 503 7.58 -25.43 26.55
N CYS A 504 7.14 -24.17 26.68
CA CYS A 504 6.94 -23.51 27.97
C CYS A 504 5.75 -24.13 28.72
N VAL A 505 4.65 -24.39 28.02
CA VAL A 505 3.47 -25.08 28.56
C VAL A 505 3.86 -26.47 29.07
N TYR A 506 4.59 -27.26 28.29
CA TYR A 506 5.08 -28.58 28.68
C TYR A 506 5.88 -28.55 29.98
N ASN A 507 6.85 -27.64 30.07
CA ASN A 507 7.74 -27.54 31.23
C ASN A 507 6.97 -27.10 32.49
N LEU A 508 6.10 -26.10 32.35
CA LEU A 508 5.27 -25.61 33.46
C LEU A 508 4.31 -26.69 33.97
N MET A 509 3.67 -27.46 33.07
CA MET A 509 2.79 -28.56 33.47
C MET A 509 3.55 -29.70 34.15
N THR A 510 4.75 -30.02 33.66
CA THR A 510 5.59 -31.10 34.20
C THR A 510 6.04 -30.81 35.63
N VAL A 511 6.42 -29.55 35.92
CA VAL A 511 6.92 -29.15 37.24
C VAL A 511 5.78 -28.71 38.18
N HIS A 512 4.72 -28.11 37.63
CA HIS A 512 3.64 -27.48 38.40
C HIS A 512 2.26 -27.94 37.91
N SER A 513 1.94 -29.21 38.11
CA SER A 513 0.65 -29.81 37.72
C SER A 513 -0.59 -29.12 38.33
N TYR A 514 -0.45 -28.49 39.50
CA TYR A 514 -1.54 -27.75 40.15
C TYR A 514 -2.01 -26.50 39.37
N LEU A 515 -1.28 -26.05 38.35
CA LEU A 515 -1.62 -24.87 37.55
C LEU A 515 -2.64 -25.16 36.42
N LEU A 516 -2.88 -26.44 36.10
CA LEU A 516 -3.71 -26.86 34.97
C LEU A 516 -5.12 -26.26 35.02
N ASP A 517 -5.75 -26.33 36.19
CA ASP A 517 -7.13 -25.86 36.41
C ASP A 517 -7.16 -24.52 37.17
N ALA A 518 -6.04 -23.80 37.24
CA ALA A 518 -6.06 -22.45 37.76
C ALA A 518 -6.91 -21.56 36.87
N VAL A 519 -7.68 -20.65 37.48
CA VAL A 519 -8.53 -19.69 36.77
C VAL A 519 -8.01 -18.27 36.98
N ASN A 520 -8.27 -17.40 36.01
CA ASN A 520 -8.02 -15.98 36.10
C ASN A 520 -9.25 -15.19 36.60
N ILE A 521 -9.20 -13.85 36.61
CA ILE A 521 -10.33 -12.99 37.05
C ILE A 521 -11.63 -13.26 36.28
N ASP A 522 -11.53 -13.59 34.99
CA ASP A 522 -12.68 -13.87 34.13
C ASP A 522 -13.20 -15.31 34.33
N GLY A 523 -12.55 -16.11 35.18
CA GLY A 523 -12.83 -17.54 35.36
C GLY A 523 -12.25 -18.42 34.23
N ASN A 524 -11.45 -17.86 33.33
CA ASN A 524 -10.84 -18.60 32.23
C ASN A 524 -9.65 -19.42 32.73
N THR A 525 -9.58 -20.69 32.33
CA THR A 525 -8.39 -21.54 32.51
C THR A 525 -7.40 -21.36 31.35
N ALA A 526 -6.19 -21.92 31.48
CA ALA A 526 -5.22 -21.95 30.37
C ALA A 526 -5.81 -22.58 29.07
N LEU A 527 -6.72 -23.55 29.22
CA LEU A 527 -7.42 -24.19 28.11
C LEU A 527 -8.36 -23.21 27.38
N HIS A 528 -9.05 -22.33 28.12
CA HIS A 528 -9.89 -21.28 27.53
C HIS A 528 -9.07 -20.30 26.71
N LEU A 529 -7.91 -19.87 27.22
CA LEU A 529 -7.06 -18.90 26.52
C LEU A 529 -6.41 -19.50 25.26
N ALA A 530 -5.96 -20.76 25.31
CA ALA A 530 -5.43 -21.45 24.13
C ALA A 530 -6.50 -21.64 23.03
N ALA A 531 -7.74 -21.95 23.43
CA ALA A 531 -8.87 -22.07 22.52
C ALA A 531 -9.33 -20.72 21.94
N LEU A 532 -9.27 -19.66 22.76
CA LEU A 532 -9.59 -18.29 22.36
C LEU A 532 -8.60 -17.70 21.36
N ASN A 533 -7.35 -18.19 21.28
CA ASN A 533 -6.32 -17.68 20.37
C ASN A 533 -5.90 -18.68 19.27
N ASP A 534 -6.68 -19.75 19.07
CA ASP A 534 -6.48 -20.76 18.02
C ASP A 534 -5.14 -21.50 18.08
N HIS A 535 -4.77 -22.02 19.27
CA HIS A 535 -3.54 -22.80 19.47
C HIS A 535 -3.83 -24.31 19.62
N PRO A 536 -3.91 -25.08 18.50
CA PRO A 536 -4.34 -26.48 18.50
C PRO A 536 -3.41 -27.40 19.28
N ASP A 537 -2.10 -27.25 19.13
CA ASP A 537 -1.11 -28.10 19.79
C ASP A 537 -1.11 -27.91 21.31
N VAL A 538 -1.24 -26.66 21.79
CA VAL A 538 -1.40 -26.36 23.21
C VAL A 538 -2.71 -26.92 23.76
N VAL A 539 -3.83 -26.81 23.02
CA VAL A 539 -5.11 -27.41 23.41
C VAL A 539 -5.00 -28.93 23.52
N LYS A 540 -4.37 -29.58 22.52
CA LYS A 540 -4.11 -31.03 22.55
C LYS A 540 -3.27 -31.42 23.76
N MET A 541 -2.20 -30.67 24.03
CA MET A 541 -1.32 -30.91 25.18
C MET A 541 -2.07 -30.77 26.51
N LEU A 542 -2.84 -29.70 26.70
CA LEU A 542 -3.61 -29.46 27.93
C LEU A 542 -4.69 -30.55 28.13
N LEU A 543 -5.39 -30.95 27.08
CA LEU A 543 -6.39 -32.03 27.12
C LEU A 543 -5.74 -33.38 27.46
N SER A 544 -4.57 -33.68 26.87
CA SER A 544 -3.81 -34.90 27.16
C SER A 544 -3.23 -34.92 28.58
N ALA A 545 -2.93 -33.74 29.14
CA ALA A 545 -2.49 -33.56 30.53
C ALA A 545 -3.64 -33.67 31.56
N GLY A 546 -4.88 -33.82 31.10
CA GLY A 546 -6.04 -34.01 31.98
C GLY A 546 -6.72 -32.73 32.43
N ALA A 547 -6.55 -31.60 31.73
CA ALA A 547 -7.26 -30.36 32.06
C ALA A 547 -8.79 -30.57 32.11
N ALA A 548 -9.45 -29.97 33.11
CA ALA A 548 -10.89 -30.05 33.27
C ALA A 548 -11.64 -29.09 32.34
N ASN A 549 -12.81 -29.52 31.83
CA ASN A 549 -13.69 -28.65 31.06
C ASN A 549 -14.56 -27.80 32.01
N LEU A 550 -13.98 -26.71 32.50
CA LEU A 550 -14.65 -25.77 33.39
C LEU A 550 -15.44 -24.70 32.60
N TYR A 551 -16.38 -24.06 33.29
CA TYR A 551 -17.08 -22.88 32.78
C TYR A 551 -16.48 -21.63 33.41
N ASN A 552 -16.35 -20.57 32.62
CA ASN A 552 -15.90 -19.27 33.12
C ASN A 552 -17.03 -18.51 33.83
N VAL A 553 -16.78 -17.25 34.25
CA VAL A 553 -17.78 -16.41 34.94
C VAL A 553 -19.02 -16.14 34.08
N ASP A 554 -18.86 -16.08 32.76
CA ASP A 554 -19.93 -15.89 31.78
C ASP A 554 -20.67 -17.21 31.41
N GLU A 555 -20.36 -18.31 32.10
CA GLU A 555 -20.87 -19.66 31.83
C GLU A 555 -20.49 -20.20 30.44
N TYR A 556 -19.38 -19.73 29.86
CA TYR A 556 -18.82 -20.27 28.62
C TYR A 556 -17.81 -21.38 28.90
N SER A 557 -17.91 -22.47 28.13
CA SER A 557 -16.84 -23.48 28.03
C SER A 557 -15.78 -23.00 27.04
N PHE A 558 -14.56 -23.55 27.11
CA PHE A 558 -13.50 -23.26 26.13
C PHE A 558 -13.97 -23.52 24.69
N PHE A 559 -14.85 -24.50 24.47
CA PHE A 559 -15.36 -24.84 23.14
C PHE A 559 -16.34 -23.78 22.60
N ASP A 560 -17.01 -23.04 23.48
CA ASP A 560 -17.87 -21.92 23.07
C ASP A 560 -17.05 -20.78 22.47
N TYR A 561 -15.82 -20.57 22.96
CA TYR A 561 -14.87 -19.63 22.34
C TYR A 561 -14.44 -20.10 20.95
N VAL A 562 -14.19 -21.40 20.78
CA VAL A 562 -13.84 -21.99 19.47
C VAL A 562 -14.95 -21.74 18.45
N ILE A 563 -16.21 -21.99 18.82
CA ILE A 563 -17.37 -21.82 17.94
C ILE A 563 -17.60 -20.33 17.64
N SER A 564 -17.63 -19.48 18.68
CA SER A 564 -17.96 -18.05 18.53
C SER A 564 -16.94 -17.28 17.68
N LYS A 565 -15.65 -17.66 17.75
CA LYS A 565 -14.58 -17.07 16.94
C LYS A 565 -14.36 -17.75 15.59
N GLY A 566 -14.90 -18.94 15.38
CA GLY A 566 -14.78 -19.69 14.14
C GLY A 566 -13.42 -20.39 13.97
N HIS A 567 -12.81 -20.83 15.06
CA HIS A 567 -11.47 -21.45 15.08
C HIS A 567 -11.52 -22.90 14.60
N GLN A 568 -11.34 -23.10 13.29
CA GLN A 568 -11.46 -24.41 12.64
C GLN A 568 -10.35 -25.38 13.06
N SER A 569 -9.14 -24.89 13.32
CA SER A 569 -7.96 -25.72 13.62
C SER A 569 -8.05 -26.37 14.99
N VAL A 570 -8.40 -25.59 16.02
CA VAL A 570 -8.69 -26.09 17.36
C VAL A 570 -9.91 -27.00 17.35
N ALA A 571 -10.99 -26.63 16.64
CA ALA A 571 -12.18 -27.49 16.53
C ALA A 571 -11.85 -28.88 15.97
N TYR A 572 -11.07 -28.96 14.89
CA TYR A 572 -10.62 -30.21 14.31
C TYR A 572 -9.77 -31.03 15.29
N THR A 573 -8.85 -30.37 16.01
CA THR A 573 -7.96 -31.01 16.98
C THR A 573 -8.73 -31.59 18.17
N VAL A 574 -9.74 -30.87 18.67
CA VAL A 574 -10.60 -31.32 19.77
C VAL A 574 -11.45 -32.53 19.34
N ILE A 575 -12.00 -32.52 18.12
CA ILE A 575 -12.81 -33.63 17.58
C ILE A 575 -11.98 -34.90 17.39
N ASN A 576 -10.72 -34.75 16.99
CA ASN A 576 -9.79 -35.87 16.82
C ASN A 576 -9.16 -36.37 18.13
N HIS A 577 -9.36 -35.66 19.24
CA HIS A 577 -8.82 -36.03 20.54
C HIS A 577 -9.68 -37.12 21.22
N ASP A 578 -9.07 -37.95 22.07
CA ASP A 578 -9.76 -39.06 22.73
C ASP A 578 -10.93 -38.60 23.65
N ARG A 579 -10.86 -37.37 24.16
CA ARG A 579 -11.87 -36.73 25.05
C ARG A 579 -12.88 -35.84 24.31
N TRP A 580 -13.08 -36.03 23.01
CA TRP A 580 -13.98 -35.21 22.20
C TRP A 580 -15.45 -35.22 22.71
N GLU A 581 -15.91 -36.36 23.26
CA GLU A 581 -17.29 -36.52 23.78
C GLU A 581 -17.58 -35.54 24.92
N GLU A 582 -16.70 -35.51 25.92
CA GLU A 582 -16.79 -34.59 27.06
C GLU A 582 -16.76 -33.11 26.62
N CYS A 583 -16.02 -32.81 25.56
CA CYS A 583 -15.88 -31.44 25.05
C CYS A 583 -17.12 -30.97 24.28
N LEU A 584 -17.81 -31.87 23.55
CA LEU A 584 -18.99 -31.54 22.74
C LEU A 584 -20.33 -31.68 23.47
N GLU A 585 -20.39 -32.46 24.54
CA GLU A 585 -21.60 -32.62 25.38
C GLU A 585 -21.86 -31.42 26.30
N CYS A 586 -20.94 -30.45 26.35
CA CYS A 586 -21.09 -29.26 27.17
C CYS A 586 -22.30 -28.42 26.77
N HIS A 587 -23.03 -27.96 27.78
CA HIS A 587 -24.24 -27.17 27.62
C HIS A 587 -23.85 -25.70 27.54
N SER A 588 -24.03 -25.10 26.36
CA SER A 588 -23.76 -23.68 26.15
C SER A 588 -25.05 -22.88 26.23
N LYS A 589 -25.03 -21.74 26.91
CA LYS A 589 -26.17 -20.83 26.97
C LYS A 589 -26.52 -20.20 25.61
N LEU A 590 -25.53 -20.06 24.72
CA LEU A 590 -25.70 -19.49 23.38
C LEU A 590 -26.32 -20.46 22.38
N TYR A 591 -25.90 -21.73 22.45
CA TYR A 591 -26.18 -22.72 21.40
C TYR A 591 -26.94 -23.96 21.90
N GLY A 592 -27.22 -24.05 23.21
CA GLY A 592 -27.80 -25.23 23.85
C GLY A 592 -26.80 -26.37 23.97
N LYS A 593 -26.50 -27.07 22.87
CA LYS A 593 -25.42 -28.07 22.81
C LYS A 593 -24.29 -27.52 21.94
N ALA A 594 -23.04 -27.67 22.39
CA ALA A 594 -21.87 -27.24 21.62
C ALA A 594 -21.86 -27.83 20.19
N MET A 595 -22.34 -29.07 20.03
CA MET A 595 -22.53 -29.71 18.72
C MET A 595 -23.48 -28.94 17.77
N LEU A 596 -24.57 -28.36 18.27
CA LEU A 596 -25.50 -27.58 17.44
C LEU A 596 -24.86 -26.25 16.99
N GLY A 597 -24.10 -25.61 17.88
CA GLY A 597 -23.32 -24.43 17.56
C GLY A 597 -22.26 -24.70 16.48
N LEU A 598 -21.58 -25.84 16.56
CA LEU A 598 -20.60 -26.27 15.55
C LEU A 598 -21.25 -26.45 14.17
N ILE A 599 -22.42 -27.10 14.10
CA ILE A 599 -23.14 -27.29 12.83
C ILE A 599 -23.57 -25.95 12.22
N GLN A 600 -24.08 -25.03 13.06
CA GLN A 600 -24.57 -23.74 12.61
C GLN A 600 -23.46 -22.79 12.12
N HIS A 601 -22.33 -22.75 12.84
CA HIS A 601 -21.29 -21.75 12.61
C HIS A 601 -20.05 -22.29 11.87
N LEU A 602 -19.75 -23.58 11.96
CA LEU A 602 -18.58 -24.23 11.34
C LEU A 602 -18.96 -25.54 10.61
N PRO A 603 -19.82 -25.48 9.56
CA PRO A 603 -20.30 -26.67 8.86
C PRO A 603 -19.18 -27.44 8.13
N SER A 604 -18.11 -26.77 7.71
CA SER A 604 -16.97 -27.40 7.04
C SER A 604 -16.21 -28.39 7.95
N VAL A 605 -15.98 -28.02 9.21
CA VAL A 605 -15.27 -28.87 10.19
C VAL A 605 -16.11 -30.10 10.53
N PHE A 606 -17.43 -29.92 10.65
CA PHE A 606 -18.37 -31.02 10.85
C PHE A 606 -18.36 -32.00 9.67
N LEU A 607 -18.44 -31.49 8.43
CA LEU A 607 -18.45 -32.31 7.22
C LEU A 607 -17.16 -33.11 7.03
N ILE A 608 -15.99 -32.49 7.24
CA ILE A 608 -14.69 -33.15 7.01
C ILE A 608 -14.45 -34.28 8.02
N SER A 609 -14.74 -34.04 9.30
CA SER A 609 -14.41 -35.00 10.38
C SER A 609 -15.48 -36.08 10.56
N PHE A 610 -16.77 -35.75 10.54
CA PHE A 610 -17.84 -36.71 10.80
C PHE A 610 -18.30 -37.48 9.54
N CYS A 611 -18.17 -36.92 8.33
CA CYS A 611 -18.51 -37.65 7.09
C CYS A 611 -17.34 -38.46 6.50
N GLY A 612 -16.09 -38.12 6.82
CA GLY A 612 -14.87 -38.74 6.29
C GLY A 612 -14.45 -40.04 7.01
N GLU A 613 -14.30 -40.00 8.34
CA GLU A 613 -13.67 -41.11 9.09
C GLU A 613 -14.59 -41.85 10.07
N ARG A 614 -15.71 -41.25 10.51
CA ARG A 614 -16.64 -41.85 11.50
C ARG A 614 -18.07 -42.03 10.98
N ARG A 615 -18.20 -42.67 9.82
CA ARG A 615 -19.46 -42.91 9.08
C ARG A 615 -20.59 -43.64 9.82
N ASN A 616 -20.36 -44.28 10.97
CA ASN A 616 -21.31 -45.28 11.51
C ASN A 616 -21.94 -44.97 12.87
N VAL A 617 -21.70 -43.82 13.50
CA VAL A 617 -22.05 -43.69 14.94
C VAL A 617 -23.27 -42.81 15.26
N LEU A 618 -23.73 -41.91 14.37
CA LEU A 618 -24.70 -40.89 14.82
C LEU A 618 -26.16 -40.97 14.35
N CYS A 619 -26.58 -41.75 13.35
CA CYS A 619 -28.03 -41.87 13.02
C CYS A 619 -28.39 -43.14 12.21
N PRO A 620 -29.21 -44.08 12.72
CA PRO A 620 -29.92 -45.04 11.89
C PRO A 620 -31.23 -44.39 11.41
N GLY A 621 -31.32 -44.02 10.12
CA GLY A 621 -32.63 -43.92 9.45
C GLY A 621 -33.09 -42.62 8.79
N ASN A 622 -32.22 -41.70 8.34
CA ASN A 622 -32.63 -40.61 7.43
C ASN A 622 -31.46 -40.22 6.51
N GLU A 623 -31.33 -40.90 5.37
CA GLU A 623 -30.13 -40.82 4.50
C GLU A 623 -30.21 -39.82 3.33
N ASN A 624 -31.31 -39.07 3.11
CA ASN A 624 -31.52 -38.42 1.79
C ASN A 624 -31.63 -36.89 1.75
N GLU A 625 -31.53 -36.16 2.87
CA GLU A 625 -31.86 -34.72 2.87
C GLU A 625 -30.70 -33.76 2.56
N ILE A 626 -29.44 -34.20 2.55
CA ILE A 626 -28.28 -33.28 2.42
C ILE A 626 -27.53 -33.43 1.08
N PHE A 627 -27.62 -34.59 0.41
CA PHE A 627 -26.82 -34.89 -0.78
C PHE A 627 -27.54 -34.77 -2.14
N SER A 628 -28.79 -34.32 -2.19
CA SER A 628 -29.50 -33.99 -3.44
C SER A 628 -29.21 -32.57 -3.97
N PHE A 629 -28.47 -31.75 -3.22
CA PHE A 629 -28.35 -30.30 -3.47
C PHE A 629 -27.34 -29.88 -4.55
N VAL A 630 -26.42 -30.76 -4.99
CA VAL A 630 -25.36 -30.41 -5.97
C VAL A 630 -25.55 -31.10 -7.33
N THR A 631 -26.31 -32.19 -7.41
CA THR A 631 -26.42 -33.03 -8.61
C THR A 631 -27.60 -32.71 -9.53
N ILE A 632 -28.48 -31.76 -9.18
CA ILE A 632 -29.65 -31.39 -10.00
C ILE A 632 -29.44 -30.09 -10.81
N GLU A 633 -28.42 -29.29 -10.51
CA GLU A 633 -28.13 -28.05 -11.28
C GLU A 633 -27.79 -28.33 -12.76
N ALA A 634 -27.26 -29.52 -13.10
CA ALA A 634 -26.92 -29.87 -14.49
C ALA A 634 -28.11 -30.38 -15.34
N ASN A 635 -29.20 -30.85 -14.74
CA ASN A 635 -30.31 -31.48 -15.50
C ASN A 635 -31.44 -30.52 -15.87
N VAL A 636 -31.51 -29.34 -15.26
CA VAL A 636 -32.57 -28.36 -15.55
C VAL A 636 -32.23 -27.47 -16.76
N GLU A 637 -30.94 -27.24 -17.05
CA GLU A 637 -30.54 -26.47 -18.23
C GLU A 637 -30.79 -27.23 -19.55
N VAL A 638 -30.80 -28.56 -19.54
CA VAL A 638 -30.99 -29.38 -20.76
C VAL A 638 -32.45 -29.47 -21.22
N GLN A 639 -33.45 -29.22 -20.35
CA GLN A 639 -34.87 -29.34 -20.74
C GLN A 639 -35.53 -28.02 -21.18
N GLN A 640 -34.89 -26.87 -21.02
CA GLN A 640 -35.48 -25.59 -21.42
C GLN A 640 -35.32 -25.25 -22.92
N SER A 641 -34.49 -25.98 -23.67
CA SER A 641 -34.24 -25.71 -25.09
C SER A 641 -35.26 -26.33 -26.07
N GLU A 642 -36.17 -27.20 -25.62
CA GLU A 642 -37.11 -27.89 -26.54
C GLU A 642 -38.54 -27.34 -26.58
N LEU A 643 -38.92 -26.36 -25.74
CA LEU A 643 -40.31 -25.85 -25.71
C LEU A 643 -40.53 -24.42 -26.23
N PHE A 644 -39.48 -23.64 -26.53
CA PHE A 644 -39.62 -22.25 -27.02
C PHE A 644 -39.44 -22.11 -28.54
N GLY A 645 -39.80 -23.15 -29.29
CA GLY A 645 -39.83 -23.16 -30.75
C GLY A 645 -41.22 -22.94 -31.35
N SER A 646 -41.95 -21.90 -30.94
CA SER A 646 -43.09 -21.41 -31.73
C SER A 646 -43.29 -19.92 -31.54
N SER A 647 -42.96 -19.17 -32.59
CA SER A 647 -43.24 -17.75 -32.78
C SER A 647 -44.72 -17.44 -32.50
N ILE A 648 -44.98 -16.70 -31.42
CA ILE A 648 -46.30 -16.12 -31.16
C ILE A 648 -46.36 -14.77 -31.88
N ASP A 649 -46.91 -14.78 -33.10
CA ASP A 649 -47.32 -13.56 -33.79
C ASP A 649 -48.53 -12.95 -33.06
N LEU A 650 -48.29 -11.94 -32.22
CA LEU A 650 -49.35 -11.15 -31.58
C LEU A 650 -49.82 -10.05 -32.55
N ASN A 651 -50.69 -10.43 -33.48
CA ASN A 651 -51.45 -9.51 -34.30
C ASN A 651 -52.63 -8.96 -33.48
N VAL A 652 -52.41 -7.87 -32.74
CA VAL A 652 -53.47 -7.22 -31.95
C VAL A 652 -54.32 -6.35 -32.88
N SER A 653 -55.34 -6.94 -33.50
CA SER A 653 -56.43 -6.19 -34.12
C SER A 653 -57.35 -5.66 -33.02
N ARG A 654 -57.77 -4.39 -33.16
CA ARG A 654 -58.69 -3.71 -32.25
C ARG A 654 -60.08 -4.35 -32.40
N VAL A 655 -60.36 -5.40 -31.64
CA VAL A 655 -61.64 -6.13 -31.71
C VAL A 655 -62.74 -5.25 -31.13
N GLU A 656 -63.72 -4.90 -31.97
CA GLU A 656 -64.98 -4.31 -31.50
C GLU A 656 -65.73 -5.35 -30.65
N MET A 657 -65.75 -5.12 -29.33
CA MET A 657 -66.35 -5.97 -28.28
C MET A 657 -67.89 -6.03 -28.31
N CYS A 658 -68.51 -6.02 -29.50
CA CYS A 658 -69.97 -6.16 -29.67
C CYS A 658 -70.40 -7.50 -30.31
N GLY A 659 -69.46 -8.37 -30.70
CA GLY A 659 -69.74 -9.69 -31.29
C GLY A 659 -69.90 -10.83 -30.28
N ILE A 660 -70.43 -11.97 -30.74
CA ILE A 660 -70.55 -13.23 -29.97
C ILE A 660 -69.20 -13.68 -29.42
N LEU A 661 -68.12 -13.48 -30.19
CA LEU A 661 -66.75 -13.84 -29.81
C LEU A 661 -66.26 -13.08 -28.56
N GLY A 662 -66.50 -11.76 -28.48
CA GLY A 662 -66.15 -10.95 -27.31
C GLY A 662 -66.95 -11.33 -26.05
N LYS A 663 -68.20 -11.79 -26.21
CA LYS A 663 -68.96 -12.35 -25.08
C LYS A 663 -68.38 -13.67 -24.59
N ILE A 664 -67.92 -14.54 -25.49
CA ILE A 664 -67.27 -15.81 -25.12
C ILE A 664 -65.97 -15.53 -24.35
N GLU A 665 -65.13 -14.62 -24.86
CA GLU A 665 -63.89 -14.22 -24.18
C GLU A 665 -64.16 -13.65 -22.78
N LEU A 666 -65.15 -12.77 -22.65
CA LEU A 666 -65.55 -12.20 -21.36
C LEU A 666 -66.00 -13.28 -20.36
N TRP A 667 -66.84 -14.22 -20.80
CA TRP A 667 -67.29 -15.33 -19.95
C TRP A 667 -66.15 -16.27 -19.56
N THR A 668 -65.17 -16.51 -20.45
CA THR A 668 -63.99 -17.32 -20.11
C THR A 668 -63.15 -16.67 -19.01
N VAL A 669 -62.94 -15.34 -19.07
CA VAL A 669 -62.22 -14.60 -18.02
C VAL A 669 -62.97 -14.67 -16.69
N VAL A 670 -64.29 -14.47 -16.69
CA VAL A 670 -65.11 -14.51 -15.47
C VAL A 670 -65.09 -15.90 -14.83
N VAL A 671 -65.25 -16.97 -15.62
CA VAL A 671 -65.19 -18.35 -15.14
C VAL A 671 -63.80 -18.67 -14.59
N TYR A 672 -62.74 -18.30 -15.30
CA TYR A 672 -61.36 -18.52 -14.86
C TYR A 672 -61.06 -17.80 -13.55
N CYS A 673 -61.40 -16.50 -13.45
CA CYS A 673 -61.21 -15.71 -12.22
C CYS A 673 -62.03 -16.26 -11.05
N SER A 674 -63.25 -16.72 -11.31
CA SER A 674 -64.11 -17.31 -10.26
C SER A 674 -63.59 -18.66 -9.77
N MET A 675 -63.11 -19.53 -10.67
CA MET A 675 -62.47 -20.80 -10.29
C MET A 675 -61.21 -20.59 -9.45
N ILE A 676 -60.38 -19.62 -9.81
CA ILE A 676 -59.15 -19.30 -9.06
C ILE A 676 -59.49 -18.64 -7.73
N ALA A 677 -60.47 -17.74 -7.67
CA ALA A 677 -60.93 -17.16 -6.42
C ALA A 677 -61.45 -18.24 -5.46
N VAL A 678 -62.17 -19.25 -5.96
CA VAL A 678 -62.59 -20.42 -5.17
C VAL A 678 -61.39 -21.25 -4.71
N LYS A 679 -60.38 -21.48 -5.57
CA LYS A 679 -59.14 -22.17 -5.19
C LYS A 679 -58.40 -21.45 -4.06
N GLU A 680 -58.26 -20.13 -4.15
CA GLU A 680 -57.63 -19.31 -3.10
C GLU A 680 -58.48 -19.28 -1.82
N LEU A 681 -59.81 -19.27 -1.93
CA LEU A 681 -60.72 -19.38 -0.79
C LEU A 681 -60.57 -20.75 -0.07
N ILE A 682 -60.37 -21.82 -0.83
CA ILE A 682 -60.11 -23.17 -0.26
C ILE A 682 -58.74 -23.19 0.45
N ARG A 683 -57.70 -22.60 -0.15
CA ARG A 683 -56.38 -22.45 0.49
C ARG A 683 -56.48 -21.65 1.79
N PHE A 684 -57.23 -20.56 1.76
CA PHE A 684 -57.53 -19.74 2.92
C PHE A 684 -58.19 -20.55 4.05
N ILE A 685 -59.24 -21.32 3.75
CA ILE A 685 -59.95 -22.15 4.74
C ILE A 685 -59.06 -23.28 5.30
N LYS A 686 -58.19 -23.88 4.46
CA LYS A 686 -57.26 -24.94 4.89
C LYS A 686 -56.10 -24.41 5.74
N SER A 687 -55.75 -23.13 5.58
CA SER A 687 -54.67 -22.42 6.28
C SER A 687 -55.22 -21.58 7.45
N ILE A 688 -55.67 -22.21 8.54
CA ILE A 688 -56.13 -21.52 9.78
C ILE A 688 -54.95 -20.94 10.59
N LYS A 689 -53.92 -20.38 9.92
CA LYS A 689 -52.84 -19.65 10.57
C LYS A 689 -52.85 -18.21 10.08
N SER A 690 -52.66 -17.28 11.02
CA SER A 690 -52.59 -15.81 10.80
C SER A 690 -51.53 -15.37 9.78
N GLN A 691 -50.71 -16.29 9.26
CA GLN A 691 -49.67 -16.05 8.26
C GLN A 691 -50.21 -15.85 6.83
N TYR A 692 -51.39 -16.36 6.49
CA TYR A 692 -51.96 -16.17 5.13
C TYR A 692 -52.20 -14.68 4.80
N PHE A 693 -52.68 -13.92 5.78
CA PHE A 693 -52.88 -12.47 5.71
C PHE A 693 -51.61 -11.64 5.96
N LEU A 694 -50.46 -12.29 6.16
CA LEU A 694 -49.18 -11.57 6.28
C LEU A 694 -48.38 -11.62 4.98
N ASP A 695 -48.73 -12.52 4.05
CA ASP A 695 -48.07 -12.61 2.75
C ASP A 695 -48.69 -11.64 1.74
N PHE A 696 -47.84 -10.71 1.28
CA PHE A 696 -48.19 -9.68 0.31
C PHE A 696 -48.65 -10.26 -1.04
N GLN A 697 -48.12 -11.43 -1.44
CA GLN A 697 -48.45 -12.03 -2.73
C GLN A 697 -49.93 -12.44 -2.81
N ASN A 698 -50.52 -12.88 -1.69
CA ASN A 698 -51.92 -13.27 -1.64
C ASN A 698 -52.86 -12.07 -1.81
N TYR A 699 -52.53 -10.91 -1.23
CA TYR A 699 -53.30 -9.68 -1.43
C TYR A 699 -53.25 -9.21 -2.89
N LEU A 700 -52.07 -9.27 -3.51
CA LEU A 700 -51.88 -8.88 -4.90
C LEU A 700 -52.74 -9.73 -5.85
N ASN A 701 -52.76 -11.05 -5.62
CA ASN A 701 -53.60 -11.99 -6.36
C ASN A 701 -55.08 -11.64 -6.22
N TRP A 702 -55.59 -11.51 -4.99
CA TRP A 702 -56.99 -11.15 -4.74
C TRP A 702 -57.38 -9.82 -5.43
N SER A 703 -56.51 -8.81 -5.32
CA SER A 703 -56.77 -7.48 -5.90
C SER A 703 -56.86 -7.55 -7.43
N THR A 704 -55.97 -8.31 -8.07
CA THR A 704 -55.98 -8.54 -9.53
C THR A 704 -57.27 -9.24 -9.98
N TYR A 705 -57.74 -10.23 -9.22
CA TYR A 705 -58.97 -10.95 -9.56
C TYR A 705 -60.22 -10.08 -9.41
N TRP A 706 -60.34 -9.34 -8.30
CA TRP A 706 -61.46 -8.44 -8.08
C TRP A 706 -61.50 -7.32 -9.13
N SER A 707 -60.37 -6.67 -9.45
CA SER A 707 -60.33 -5.65 -10.50
C SER A 707 -60.71 -6.21 -11.88
N SER A 708 -60.29 -7.44 -12.19
CA SER A 708 -60.63 -8.10 -13.46
C SER A 708 -62.12 -8.45 -13.53
N LEU A 709 -62.73 -8.87 -12.42
CA LEU A 709 -64.17 -9.13 -12.34
C LEU A 709 -64.99 -7.83 -12.47
N PHE A 710 -64.58 -6.75 -11.81
CA PHE A 710 -65.26 -5.44 -11.91
C PHE A 710 -65.13 -4.81 -13.30
N PHE A 711 -64.01 -5.04 -14.01
CA PHE A 711 -63.88 -4.67 -15.42
C PHE A 711 -64.90 -5.42 -16.29
N CYS A 712 -65.11 -6.72 -16.05
CA CYS A 712 -65.99 -7.55 -16.86
C CYS A 712 -67.49 -7.37 -16.55
N PHE A 713 -67.84 -6.99 -15.32
CA PHE A 713 -69.22 -6.98 -14.83
C PHE A 713 -70.19 -6.04 -15.61
N PRO A 714 -69.83 -4.80 -15.97
CA PRO A 714 -70.71 -3.92 -16.74
C PRO A 714 -71.01 -4.43 -18.16
N PHE A 715 -70.02 -5.05 -18.82
CA PHE A 715 -70.18 -5.66 -20.14
C PHE A 715 -71.18 -6.84 -20.14
N LEU A 716 -71.32 -7.55 -19.01
CA LEU A 716 -72.33 -8.62 -18.85
C LEU A 716 -73.76 -8.07 -18.73
N LEU A 717 -73.93 -6.88 -18.15
CA LEU A 717 -75.21 -6.20 -18.00
C LEU A 717 -75.61 -5.36 -19.21
N GLY A 718 -74.73 -5.24 -20.22
CA GLY A 718 -74.99 -4.52 -21.47
C GLY A 718 -74.82 -3.00 -21.38
N TYR A 719 -74.16 -2.49 -20.33
CA TYR A 719 -73.89 -1.05 -20.15
C TYR A 719 -72.38 -0.79 -20.07
N SER A 720 -71.91 0.27 -20.73
CA SER A 720 -70.51 0.71 -20.65
C SER A 720 -70.42 1.93 -19.72
N THR A 721 -69.73 1.79 -18.59
CA THR A 721 -69.43 2.91 -17.68
C THR A 721 -67.97 3.32 -17.80
N HIS A 722 -67.65 4.60 -17.59
CA HIS A 722 -66.25 5.05 -17.63
C HIS A 722 -65.38 4.35 -16.57
N ILE A 723 -65.96 4.06 -15.40
CA ILE A 723 -65.32 3.40 -14.26
C ILE A 723 -64.78 2.00 -14.61
N GLN A 724 -65.40 1.30 -15.58
CA GLN A 724 -64.92 -0.02 -15.98
C GLN A 724 -63.50 0.04 -16.54
N TRP A 725 -63.19 1.07 -17.34
CA TRP A 725 -61.89 1.22 -17.99
C TRP A 725 -60.80 1.55 -16.97
N ASP A 726 -61.15 2.25 -15.89
CA ASP A 726 -60.25 2.49 -14.75
C ASP A 726 -59.86 1.15 -14.08
N PHE A 727 -60.84 0.27 -13.81
CA PHE A 727 -60.58 -1.05 -13.24
C PHE A 727 -59.81 -1.98 -14.19
N GLY A 728 -60.03 -1.86 -15.50
CA GLY A 728 -59.26 -2.57 -16.54
C GLY A 728 -57.81 -2.12 -16.60
N ALA A 729 -57.54 -0.82 -16.48
CA ALA A 729 -56.17 -0.31 -16.41
C ALA A 729 -55.45 -0.79 -15.13
N VAL A 730 -56.15 -0.77 -14.00
CA VAL A 730 -55.63 -1.27 -12.71
C VAL A 730 -55.33 -2.78 -12.78
N SER A 731 -56.21 -3.58 -13.40
CA SER A 731 -56.00 -5.03 -13.49
C SER A 731 -54.76 -5.39 -14.33
N ILE A 732 -54.51 -4.68 -15.43
CA ILE A 732 -53.32 -4.86 -16.26
C ILE A 732 -52.05 -4.53 -15.46
N LEU A 733 -52.05 -3.42 -14.73
CA LEU A 733 -50.90 -3.02 -13.91
C LEU A 733 -50.61 -4.05 -12.81
N LEU A 734 -51.63 -4.50 -12.09
CA LEU A 734 -51.48 -5.49 -11.03
C LEU A 734 -51.04 -6.86 -11.57
N ALA A 735 -51.49 -7.25 -12.77
CA ALA A 735 -51.06 -8.49 -13.42
C ALA A 735 -49.56 -8.48 -13.76
N TRP A 736 -49.03 -7.35 -14.28
CA TRP A 736 -47.58 -7.19 -14.51
C TRP A 736 -46.78 -7.23 -13.21
N PHE A 737 -47.29 -6.60 -12.15
CA PHE A 737 -46.64 -6.66 -10.84
C PHE A 737 -46.63 -8.08 -10.25
N ASN A 738 -47.72 -8.83 -10.44
CA ASN A 738 -47.79 -10.23 -10.03
C ASN A 738 -46.82 -11.12 -10.82
N CYS A 739 -46.68 -10.87 -12.13
CA CYS A 739 -45.65 -11.51 -12.95
C CYS A 739 -44.24 -11.24 -12.40
N MET A 740 -43.93 -9.98 -12.09
CA MET A 740 -42.64 -9.58 -11.50
C MET A 740 -42.33 -10.34 -10.20
N VAL A 741 -43.29 -10.44 -9.27
CA VAL A 741 -43.07 -11.17 -8.00
C VAL A 741 -42.83 -12.66 -8.23
N ASN A 742 -43.50 -13.28 -9.21
CA ASN A 742 -43.27 -14.69 -9.53
C ASN A 742 -41.87 -14.97 -10.10
N LEU A 743 -41.26 -13.98 -10.76
CA LEU A 743 -39.88 -14.09 -11.26
C LEU A 743 -38.83 -14.10 -10.13
N GLN A 744 -39.20 -13.87 -8.86
CA GLN A 744 -38.28 -13.91 -7.71
C GLN A 744 -37.55 -15.26 -7.55
N ARG A 745 -38.10 -16.33 -8.15
CA ARG A 745 -37.63 -17.71 -8.00
C ARG A 745 -36.43 -18.04 -8.89
N PHE A 746 -36.16 -17.23 -9.90
CA PHE A 746 -35.10 -17.48 -10.90
C PHE A 746 -33.76 -16.87 -10.51
N ASN A 747 -32.66 -17.49 -10.96
CA ASN A 747 -31.29 -17.11 -10.54
C ASN A 747 -30.84 -15.74 -11.04
N LEU A 748 -31.14 -15.40 -12.30
CA LEU A 748 -30.68 -14.17 -12.95
C LEU A 748 -31.43 -12.93 -12.47
N VAL A 749 -32.77 -13.00 -12.37
CA VAL A 749 -33.62 -11.83 -12.07
C VAL A 749 -34.10 -11.81 -10.61
N GLY A 750 -34.16 -12.97 -9.96
CA GLY A 750 -34.84 -13.11 -8.67
C GLY A 750 -34.20 -12.36 -7.52
N ILE A 751 -32.87 -12.28 -7.48
CA ILE A 751 -32.14 -11.50 -6.46
C ILE A 751 -32.53 -10.01 -6.54
N TYR A 752 -32.64 -9.47 -7.77
CA TYR A 752 -33.00 -8.07 -7.99
C TYR A 752 -34.45 -7.78 -7.59
N ILE A 753 -35.38 -8.72 -7.81
CA ILE A 753 -36.78 -8.57 -7.40
C ILE A 753 -36.93 -8.59 -5.87
N VAL A 754 -36.25 -9.51 -5.18
CA VAL A 754 -36.26 -9.56 -3.71
C VAL A 754 -35.67 -8.28 -3.11
N MET A 755 -34.58 -7.79 -3.68
CA MET A 755 -33.95 -6.53 -3.28
C MET A 755 -34.87 -5.32 -3.58
N PHE A 756 -35.51 -5.28 -4.74
CA PHE A 756 -36.48 -4.24 -5.11
C PHE A 756 -37.65 -4.17 -4.14
N LEU A 757 -38.25 -5.30 -3.76
CA LEU A 757 -39.36 -5.33 -2.79
C LEU A 757 -38.92 -4.88 -1.38
N ALA A 758 -37.69 -5.23 -0.98
CA ALA A 758 -37.11 -4.77 0.28
C ALA A 758 -36.89 -3.24 0.28
N ILE A 759 -36.34 -2.69 -0.81
CA ILE A 759 -36.11 -1.25 -0.99
C ILE A 759 -37.44 -0.48 -1.10
N MET A 760 -38.45 -1.04 -1.77
CA MET A 760 -39.78 -0.42 -1.84
C MET A 760 -40.43 -0.26 -0.46
N LYS A 761 -40.20 -1.20 0.45
CA LYS A 761 -40.70 -1.12 1.83
C LYS A 761 -40.03 0.01 2.61
N THR A 762 -38.70 0.17 2.48
CA THR A 762 -37.97 1.26 3.13
C THR A 762 -38.37 2.62 2.52
N LEU A 763 -38.52 2.69 1.20
CA LEU A 763 -39.01 3.88 0.50
C LEU A 763 -40.40 4.31 0.99
N LEU A 764 -41.33 3.38 1.17
CA LEU A 764 -42.69 3.69 1.65
C LEU A 764 -42.68 4.31 3.06
N GLN A 765 -41.81 3.84 3.94
CA GLN A 765 -41.64 4.40 5.29
C GLN A 765 -41.11 5.84 5.24
N VAL A 766 -40.21 6.13 4.30
CA VAL A 766 -39.65 7.47 4.07
C VAL A 766 -40.69 8.43 3.49
N ILE A 767 -41.49 7.98 2.51
CA ILE A 767 -42.55 8.80 1.89
C ILE A 767 -43.58 9.28 2.93
N LEU A 768 -43.84 8.50 3.98
CA LEU A 768 -44.76 8.91 5.05
C LEU A 768 -44.25 10.13 5.84
N ILE A 769 -42.95 10.19 6.12
CA ILE A 769 -42.33 11.36 6.78
C ILE A 769 -42.46 12.59 5.89
N PHE A 770 -42.21 12.41 4.59
CA PHE A 770 -42.33 13.48 3.61
C PHE A 770 -43.78 13.98 3.47
N PHE A 771 -44.76 13.08 3.43
CA PHE A 771 -46.17 13.46 3.38
C PHE A 771 -46.56 14.37 4.55
N MET A 772 -46.09 14.10 5.77
CA MET A 772 -46.33 14.97 6.92
C MET A 772 -45.76 16.38 6.71
N ILE A 773 -44.56 16.48 6.15
CA ILE A 773 -43.88 17.75 5.89
C ILE A 773 -44.58 18.53 4.77
N VAL A 774 -44.92 17.89 3.65
CA VAL A 774 -45.68 18.52 2.56
C VAL A 774 -47.04 19.01 3.07
N THR A 775 -47.71 18.25 3.93
CA THR A 775 -48.97 18.67 4.54
C THR A 775 -48.79 19.91 5.42
N ALA A 776 -47.71 19.96 6.22
CA ALA A 776 -47.41 21.10 7.08
C ALA A 776 -47.15 22.39 6.27
N PHE A 777 -46.30 22.32 5.24
CA PHE A 777 -46.02 23.48 4.38
C PHE A 777 -47.22 23.83 3.48
N GLY A 778 -47.95 22.84 2.96
CA GLY A 778 -49.16 23.04 2.17
C GLY A 778 -50.26 23.76 2.93
N LEU A 779 -50.47 23.44 4.21
CA LEU A 779 -51.40 24.18 5.06
C LEU A 779 -50.88 25.59 5.40
N ALA A 780 -49.57 25.77 5.56
CA ALA A 780 -48.98 27.09 5.80
C ALA A 780 -49.15 28.02 4.58
N PHE A 781 -48.88 27.54 3.37
CA PHE A 781 -49.12 28.31 2.14
C PHE A 781 -50.60 28.55 1.89
N TYR A 782 -51.49 27.62 2.25
CA TYR A 782 -52.93 27.85 2.20
C TYR A 782 -53.32 29.10 3.01
N VAL A 783 -52.87 29.19 4.26
CA VAL A 783 -53.19 30.33 5.13
C VAL A 783 -52.61 31.64 4.59
N LEU A 784 -51.41 31.61 4.00
CA LEU A 784 -50.70 32.81 3.56
C LEU A 784 -51.10 33.30 2.16
N MET A 785 -51.61 32.40 1.31
CA MET A 785 -51.79 32.65 -0.13
C MET A 785 -53.20 32.28 -0.63
N SER A 786 -54.18 32.04 0.27
CA SER A 786 -55.54 31.66 -0.12
C SER A 786 -56.27 32.68 -0.99
N GLU A 787 -55.87 33.95 -0.92
CA GLU A 787 -56.51 35.07 -1.62
C GLU A 787 -55.87 35.41 -2.97
N GLU A 788 -54.88 34.62 -3.42
CA GLU A 788 -54.22 34.83 -4.70
C GLU A 788 -55.15 34.61 -5.92
N PRO A 789 -54.96 35.39 -7.01
CA PRO A 789 -55.75 35.27 -8.23
C PRO A 789 -55.54 33.94 -8.98
N SER A 790 -54.46 33.22 -8.69
CA SER A 790 -54.11 31.96 -9.35
C SER A 790 -55.03 30.78 -9.00
N GLN A 791 -55.95 30.93 -8.02
CA GLN A 791 -56.86 29.90 -7.49
C GLN A 791 -56.19 28.60 -6.98
N ARG A 792 -54.85 28.50 -6.96
CA ARG A 792 -54.13 27.25 -6.65
C ARG A 792 -54.06 26.93 -5.17
N HIS A 793 -54.03 27.95 -4.32
CA HIS A 793 -54.06 27.80 -2.86
C HIS A 793 -55.45 28.08 -2.28
N LYS A 794 -56.50 28.02 -3.10
CA LYS A 794 -57.87 28.35 -2.68
C LYS A 794 -58.49 27.32 -1.74
N THR A 795 -58.06 26.06 -1.82
CA THR A 795 -58.51 25.00 -0.91
C THR A 795 -57.33 24.29 -0.28
N PRO A 796 -57.46 23.77 0.96
CA PRO A 796 -56.36 23.10 1.65
C PRO A 796 -55.77 21.94 0.85
N LEU A 797 -56.61 21.11 0.21
CA LEU A 797 -56.15 19.98 -0.61
C LEU A 797 -55.41 20.41 -1.87
N LEU A 798 -55.88 21.48 -2.54
CA LEU A 798 -55.21 21.99 -3.73
C LEU A 798 -53.87 22.64 -3.38
N SER A 799 -53.76 23.24 -2.19
CA SER A 799 -52.50 23.77 -1.66
C SER A 799 -51.49 22.66 -1.34
N ILE A 800 -51.94 21.55 -0.73
CA ILE A 800 -51.11 20.37 -0.49
C ILE A 800 -50.65 19.74 -1.82
N TYR A 801 -51.52 19.66 -2.81
CA TYR A 801 -51.16 19.17 -4.14
C TYR A 801 -50.16 20.09 -4.84
N SER A 802 -50.38 21.40 -4.77
CA SER A 802 -49.51 22.41 -5.36
C SER A 802 -48.10 22.41 -4.75
N THR A 803 -48.02 22.23 -3.43
CA THR A 803 -46.72 22.09 -2.72
C THR A 803 -46.02 20.78 -3.02
N PHE A 804 -46.75 19.69 -3.26
CA PHE A 804 -46.17 18.43 -3.70
C PHE A 804 -45.51 18.55 -5.10
N ILE A 805 -46.17 19.22 -6.05
CA ILE A 805 -45.63 19.46 -7.40
C ILE A 805 -44.34 20.29 -7.35
N LEU A 806 -44.30 21.31 -6.50
CA LEU A 806 -43.15 22.19 -6.32
C LEU A 806 -41.84 21.44 -6.01
N ILE A 807 -41.91 20.22 -5.48
CA ILE A 807 -40.72 19.43 -5.10
C ILE A 807 -40.02 18.82 -6.32
N PHE A 808 -40.76 18.49 -7.38
CA PHE A 808 -40.24 17.74 -8.52
C PHE A 808 -40.06 18.59 -9.79
N GLU A 809 -40.70 19.76 -9.88
CA GLU A 809 -40.75 20.55 -11.12
C GLU A 809 -40.21 21.97 -10.91
N ILE A 810 -39.03 22.26 -11.49
CA ILE A 810 -38.34 23.57 -11.36
C ILE A 810 -39.10 24.70 -12.07
N GLU A 811 -39.86 24.39 -13.13
CA GLU A 811 -40.62 25.36 -13.92
C GLU A 811 -41.80 25.98 -13.12
N TYR A 812 -42.21 25.34 -12.02
CA TYR A 812 -43.18 25.87 -11.07
C TYR A 812 -42.69 27.15 -10.35
N LEU A 813 -41.36 27.31 -10.23
CA LEU A 813 -40.70 28.47 -9.62
C LEU A 813 -40.84 29.75 -10.46
N LEU A 814 -40.95 29.62 -11.79
CA LEU A 814 -41.21 30.74 -12.70
C LEU A 814 -42.58 31.38 -12.43
N THR A 815 -43.57 30.58 -12.00
CA THR A 815 -44.91 31.11 -11.75
C THR A 815 -45.01 31.88 -10.42
N PHE A 816 -44.19 31.52 -9.43
CA PHE A 816 -44.03 32.31 -8.20
C PHE A 816 -43.33 33.66 -8.50
N ASN A 817 -42.31 33.64 -9.38
CA ASN A 817 -41.61 34.85 -9.80
C ASN A 817 -42.50 35.83 -10.57
N THR A 818 -43.43 35.36 -11.40
CA THR A 818 -44.33 36.24 -12.16
C THR A 818 -45.28 37.04 -11.26
N VAL A 819 -45.74 36.46 -10.15
CA VAL A 819 -46.62 37.15 -9.19
C VAL A 819 -45.83 38.16 -8.34
N TYR A 820 -44.54 37.91 -8.11
CA TYR A 820 -43.66 38.78 -7.32
C TYR A 820 -43.08 39.97 -8.11
N LEU A 821 -42.98 39.83 -9.44
CA LEU A 821 -42.49 40.89 -10.34
C LEU A 821 -43.56 41.93 -10.70
N ASP A 822 -44.84 41.62 -10.51
CA ASP A 822 -45.94 42.60 -10.58
C ASP A 822 -45.96 43.42 -9.27
N ASN A 823 -45.54 44.69 -9.35
CA ASN A 823 -45.37 45.61 -8.21
C ASN A 823 -46.68 46.12 -7.57
N ASP A 824 -47.77 45.34 -7.58
CA ASP A 824 -49.05 45.73 -6.97
C ASP A 824 -49.16 45.21 -5.52
N PRO A 825 -49.20 46.10 -4.50
CA PRO A 825 -49.22 45.72 -3.08
C PRO A 825 -50.54 45.07 -2.60
N SER A 826 -51.53 44.89 -3.48
CA SER A 826 -52.81 44.25 -3.21
C SER A 826 -52.85 42.76 -3.55
N THR A 827 -51.77 42.18 -4.08
CA THR A 827 -51.77 40.81 -4.61
C THR A 827 -51.26 39.75 -3.62
N LEU A 828 -50.43 40.12 -2.63
CA LEU A 828 -49.91 39.24 -1.57
C LEU A 828 -49.75 40.00 -0.25
N HIS A 829 -50.61 39.71 0.74
CA HIS A 829 -50.60 40.40 2.04
C HIS A 829 -49.35 40.12 2.89
N PHE A 830 -48.70 38.96 2.73
CA PHE A 830 -47.57 38.51 3.55
C PHE A 830 -46.34 38.11 2.71
N SER A 831 -45.91 38.97 1.78
CA SER A 831 -44.86 38.68 0.79
C SER A 831 -43.54 38.16 1.37
N THR A 832 -42.99 38.83 2.40
CA THR A 832 -41.68 38.47 2.98
C THR A 832 -41.69 37.12 3.70
N LEU A 833 -42.78 36.81 4.42
CA LEU A 833 -42.90 35.56 5.18
C LEU A 833 -43.12 34.37 4.24
N SER A 834 -43.94 34.55 3.22
CA SER A 834 -44.16 33.55 2.17
C SER A 834 -42.86 33.23 1.43
N PHE A 835 -42.04 34.24 1.09
CA PHE A 835 -40.73 34.03 0.46
C PHE A 835 -39.75 33.29 1.38
N LEU A 836 -39.71 33.65 2.67
CA LEU A 836 -38.84 32.96 3.64
C LEU A 836 -39.22 31.49 3.79
N LEU A 837 -40.53 31.18 3.93
CA LEU A 837 -41.02 29.81 4.01
C LEU A 837 -40.77 29.03 2.71
N LEU A 838 -40.91 29.67 1.55
CA LEU A 838 -40.60 29.10 0.25
C LEU A 838 -39.10 28.78 0.12
N ALA A 839 -38.22 29.69 0.53
CA ALA A 839 -36.76 29.48 0.50
C ALA A 839 -36.31 28.36 1.44
N ILE A 840 -36.88 28.30 2.65
CA ILE A 840 -36.64 27.20 3.61
C ILE A 840 -37.10 25.88 3.00
N PHE A 841 -38.29 25.84 2.39
CA PHE A 841 -38.81 24.64 1.77
C PHE A 841 -37.95 24.15 0.59
N LEU A 842 -37.56 25.06 -0.31
CA LEU A 842 -36.73 24.76 -1.49
C LEU A 842 -35.31 24.30 -1.14
N PHE A 843 -34.73 24.78 -0.02
CA PHE A 843 -33.41 24.34 0.41
C PHE A 843 -33.48 23.03 1.21
N CYS A 844 -34.39 22.95 2.18
CA CYS A 844 -34.47 21.80 3.08
C CYS A 844 -35.03 20.55 2.40
N MET A 845 -36.04 20.65 1.53
CA MET A 845 -36.68 19.46 0.95
C MET A 845 -35.76 18.64 0.03
N PRO A 846 -35.06 19.23 -0.95
CA PRO A 846 -34.17 18.46 -1.82
C PRO A 846 -32.98 17.88 -1.06
N LEU A 847 -32.43 18.62 -0.09
CA LEU A 847 -31.34 18.14 0.76
C LEU A 847 -31.78 16.96 1.65
N LEU A 848 -32.95 17.05 2.28
CA LEU A 848 -33.49 15.95 3.09
C LEU A 848 -33.79 14.73 2.20
N LEU A 849 -34.38 14.93 1.02
CA LEU A 849 -34.76 13.86 0.12
C LEU A 849 -33.54 13.12 -0.45
N VAL A 850 -32.53 13.84 -0.93
CA VAL A 850 -31.31 13.25 -1.50
C VAL A 850 -30.47 12.57 -0.40
N ASN A 851 -30.30 13.20 0.76
CA ASN A 851 -29.47 12.64 1.83
C ASN A 851 -30.12 11.41 2.49
N LEU A 852 -31.46 11.38 2.63
CA LEU A 852 -32.16 10.26 3.23
C LEU A 852 -32.27 9.07 2.26
N LEU A 853 -32.52 9.31 0.97
CA LEU A 853 -32.56 8.24 -0.04
C LEU A 853 -31.19 7.61 -0.28
N ILE A 854 -30.12 8.40 -0.34
CA ILE A 854 -28.74 7.89 -0.50
C ILE A 854 -28.29 7.19 0.80
N GLY A 855 -28.57 7.77 1.96
CA GLY A 855 -28.16 7.21 3.26
C GLY A 855 -28.79 5.84 3.57
N LEU A 856 -30.08 5.66 3.24
CA LEU A 856 -30.78 4.38 3.42
C LEU A 856 -30.40 3.36 2.34
N ALA A 857 -30.17 3.78 1.09
CA ALA A 857 -29.74 2.87 0.04
C ALA A 857 -28.32 2.33 0.29
N VAL A 858 -27.34 3.20 0.59
CA VAL A 858 -25.92 2.81 0.67
C VAL A 858 -25.60 2.01 1.93
N GLY A 859 -26.28 2.27 3.05
CA GLY A 859 -26.06 1.53 4.31
C GLY A 859 -26.57 0.09 4.30
N ASP A 860 -27.69 -0.17 3.60
CA ASP A 860 -28.40 -1.45 3.66
C ASP A 860 -28.14 -2.40 2.48
N ILE A 861 -27.46 -1.98 1.39
CA ILE A 861 -27.29 -2.84 0.19
C ILE A 861 -26.59 -4.17 0.51
N ALA A 862 -25.53 -4.16 1.33
CA ALA A 862 -24.76 -5.38 1.60
C ALA A 862 -25.49 -6.38 2.51
N SER A 863 -26.24 -5.89 3.51
CA SER A 863 -27.10 -6.72 4.37
C SER A 863 -28.30 -7.25 3.58
N VAL A 864 -28.99 -6.38 2.84
CA VAL A 864 -30.13 -6.76 1.99
C VAL A 864 -29.71 -7.76 0.91
N GLN A 865 -28.51 -7.67 0.34
CA GLN A 865 -28.02 -8.63 -0.65
C GLN A 865 -27.78 -10.02 -0.05
N ARG A 866 -27.19 -10.11 1.16
CA ARG A 866 -26.99 -11.39 1.86
C ARG A 866 -28.33 -12.00 2.27
N ASP A 867 -29.22 -11.20 2.83
CA ASP A 867 -30.57 -11.62 3.23
C ASP A 867 -31.39 -12.03 2.02
N ALA A 868 -31.29 -11.32 0.89
CA ALA A 868 -31.95 -11.68 -0.37
C ALA A 868 -31.41 -13.00 -0.93
N LYS A 869 -30.10 -13.27 -0.83
CA LYS A 869 -29.51 -14.55 -1.27
C LYS A 869 -30.04 -15.71 -0.42
N GLN A 870 -30.07 -15.55 0.90
CA GLN A 870 -30.62 -16.56 1.82
C GLN A 870 -32.14 -16.76 1.63
N LYS A 871 -32.90 -15.67 1.53
CA LYS A 871 -34.36 -15.71 1.34
C LYS A 871 -34.76 -16.28 -0.02
N LYS A 872 -34.00 -16.00 -1.07
CA LYS A 872 -34.16 -16.64 -2.39
C LYS A 872 -33.93 -18.14 -2.28
N LEU A 873 -32.82 -18.58 -1.67
CA LEU A 873 -32.52 -20.00 -1.49
C LEU A 873 -33.66 -20.70 -0.74
N ALA A 874 -34.10 -20.15 0.39
CA ALA A 874 -35.23 -20.68 1.15
C ALA A 874 -36.53 -20.77 0.30
N THR A 875 -36.81 -19.75 -0.52
CA THR A 875 -37.99 -19.73 -1.42
C THR A 875 -37.88 -20.80 -2.51
N GLN A 876 -36.68 -21.10 -3.01
CA GLN A 876 -36.43 -22.17 -3.97
C GLN A 876 -36.62 -23.55 -3.32
N VAL A 877 -36.12 -23.74 -2.09
CA VAL A 877 -36.31 -24.99 -1.33
C VAL A 877 -37.79 -25.27 -1.10
N MET A 878 -38.52 -24.29 -0.57
CA MET A 878 -39.97 -24.42 -0.32
C MET A 878 -40.76 -24.66 -1.61
N PHE A 879 -40.35 -24.06 -2.73
CA PHE A 879 -40.97 -24.30 -4.03
C PHE A 879 -40.73 -25.73 -4.50
N HIS A 880 -39.48 -26.22 -4.42
CA HIS A 880 -39.13 -27.60 -4.78
C HIS A 880 -39.94 -28.59 -3.96
N ASP A 881 -39.98 -28.40 -2.63
CA ASP A 881 -40.75 -29.21 -1.69
C ASP A 881 -42.25 -29.24 -2.08
N SER A 882 -42.83 -28.08 -2.40
CA SER A 882 -44.23 -28.00 -2.84
C SER A 882 -44.52 -28.63 -4.21
N VAL A 883 -43.53 -28.66 -5.11
CA VAL A 883 -43.65 -29.31 -6.43
C VAL A 883 -43.49 -30.82 -6.29
N GLU A 884 -42.59 -31.26 -5.42
CA GLU A 884 -42.35 -32.67 -5.11
C GLU A 884 -43.56 -33.31 -4.40
N GLU A 885 -44.20 -32.59 -3.47
CA GLU A 885 -45.49 -32.98 -2.89
C GLU A 885 -46.62 -33.06 -3.96
N ALA A 886 -46.60 -32.16 -4.95
CA ALA A 886 -47.64 -32.08 -5.97
C ALA A 886 -47.46 -33.09 -7.13
N LEU A 887 -46.24 -33.56 -7.38
CA LEU A 887 -45.88 -34.45 -8.50
C LEU A 887 -44.97 -35.60 -8.04
N PRO A 888 -45.51 -36.63 -7.34
CA PRO A 888 -44.72 -37.72 -6.75
C PRO A 888 -44.00 -38.63 -7.76
N PHE A 889 -44.34 -38.55 -9.06
CA PHE A 889 -43.79 -39.41 -10.12
C PHE A 889 -42.39 -39.00 -10.62
N LEU A 890 -41.91 -37.78 -10.33
CA LEU A 890 -40.59 -37.29 -10.73
C LEU A 890 -39.43 -37.83 -9.86
N SER A 891 -39.73 -38.48 -8.74
CA SER A 891 -38.74 -39.05 -7.79
C SER A 891 -38.02 -40.32 -8.28
N LYS A 892 -38.37 -40.86 -9.45
CA LYS A 892 -37.79 -42.09 -10.01
C LYS A 892 -36.93 -41.81 -11.24
N VAL A 893 -35.81 -41.12 -11.06
CA VAL A 893 -34.69 -41.18 -12.02
C VAL A 893 -33.48 -41.76 -11.28
N PRO A 894 -32.95 -42.93 -11.68
CA PRO A 894 -31.76 -43.49 -11.05
C PRO A 894 -30.54 -42.69 -11.54
N ASN A 895 -29.97 -41.85 -10.67
CA ASN A 895 -28.70 -41.19 -10.94
C ASN A 895 -27.55 -42.19 -10.74
N MET A 896 -27.15 -42.86 -11.82
CA MET A 896 -25.93 -43.66 -11.90
C MET A 896 -24.75 -42.74 -12.22
N TYR A 897 -23.90 -42.44 -11.24
CA TYR A 897 -22.61 -41.80 -11.48
C TYR A 897 -21.49 -42.85 -11.40
N THR A 898 -20.74 -42.99 -12.49
CA THR A 898 -19.49 -43.75 -12.54
C THR A 898 -18.36 -42.87 -12.03
N ILE A 899 -17.73 -43.27 -10.93
CA ILE A 899 -16.48 -42.68 -10.42
C ILE A 899 -15.36 -43.18 -11.35
N TYR A 900 -14.51 -42.28 -11.86
CA TYR A 900 -13.23 -42.66 -12.45
C TYR A 900 -12.14 -42.58 -11.38
N PRO A 901 -11.71 -43.72 -10.80
CA PRO A 901 -10.49 -43.76 -10.02
C PRO A 901 -9.30 -43.76 -10.98
N ASN A 902 -8.35 -42.88 -10.75
CA ASN A 902 -7.02 -42.97 -11.33
C ASN A 902 -6.39 -44.32 -10.94
N LEU A 903 -6.19 -45.25 -11.88
CA LEU A 903 -5.09 -46.23 -11.82
C LEU A 903 -4.89 -47.01 -13.13
N ALA A 904 -3.61 -47.24 -13.43
CA ALA A 904 -3.08 -47.89 -14.61
C ALA A 904 -3.28 -49.41 -14.64
N GLY A 905 -3.43 -49.98 -15.87
CA GLY A 905 -3.05 -51.36 -16.19
C GLY A 905 -4.14 -52.24 -16.85
N PHE A 906 -3.95 -52.57 -18.15
CA PHE A 906 -4.34 -53.80 -18.91
C PHE A 906 -5.81 -54.32 -18.83
N SER A 907 -6.46 -54.95 -19.83
CA SER A 907 -6.22 -55.35 -21.23
C SER A 907 -7.59 -55.65 -21.90
N CYS A 908 -7.65 -55.58 -23.25
CA CYS A 908 -8.53 -56.25 -24.24
C CYS A 908 -9.80 -56.99 -23.73
N THR A 909 -11.00 -56.83 -24.31
CA THR A 909 -11.35 -57.15 -25.72
C THR A 909 -12.73 -56.61 -26.10
N GLU A 910 -12.84 -56.22 -27.39
CA GLU A 910 -14.02 -56.33 -28.27
C GLU A 910 -15.32 -55.56 -27.97
N SER A 911 -16.14 -55.14 -28.93
CA SER A 911 -15.99 -54.78 -30.33
C SER A 911 -17.35 -54.20 -30.79
N MET A 912 -17.32 -53.44 -31.88
CA MET A 912 -18.40 -53.25 -32.87
C MET A 912 -19.48 -52.19 -32.67
N HIS A 913 -19.30 -51.13 -33.49
CA HIS A 913 -20.26 -50.59 -34.46
C HIS A 913 -21.40 -49.69 -33.90
N PHE A 914 -21.75 -48.52 -34.47
CA PHE A 914 -21.71 -48.10 -35.87
C PHE A 914 -21.87 -46.57 -36.01
N LYS A 915 -21.04 -46.00 -36.91
CA LYS A 915 -21.16 -44.78 -37.76
C LYS A 915 -22.44 -43.93 -37.66
N GLN A 916 -22.31 -42.66 -37.29
CA GLN A 916 -22.16 -41.47 -38.17
C GLN A 916 -23.44 -41.01 -38.92
N ALA A 917 -23.94 -39.84 -38.53
CA ALA A 917 -24.40 -38.82 -39.47
C ALA A 917 -23.95 -37.44 -38.96
N LYS A 918 -23.07 -36.80 -39.73
CA LYS A 918 -22.65 -35.41 -39.58
C LYS A 918 -23.83 -34.49 -39.94
N PHE A 919 -24.09 -33.48 -39.14
CA PHE A 919 -24.52 -32.17 -39.65
C PHE A 919 -23.63 -31.10 -39.01
N SER A 920 -23.17 -30.21 -39.87
CA SER A 920 -22.09 -29.25 -39.69
C SER A 920 -22.47 -28.04 -38.87
N ASP A 921 -21.47 -27.56 -38.13
CA ASP A 921 -21.39 -26.37 -37.30
C ASP A 921 -21.86 -25.09 -37.99
N SER A 922 -22.47 -24.20 -37.20
CA SER A 922 -21.86 -22.90 -36.92
C SER A 922 -22.79 -22.10 -36.00
N GLN A 923 -22.38 -21.86 -34.74
CA GLN A 923 -22.42 -20.54 -34.07
C GLN A 923 -22.22 -20.57 -32.52
N THR A 924 -21.99 -21.72 -31.89
CA THR A 924 -21.80 -21.80 -30.42
C THR A 924 -20.45 -22.38 -29.98
N GLU A 925 -19.40 -22.30 -30.81
CA GLU A 925 -18.03 -22.67 -30.40
C GLU A 925 -17.12 -21.46 -30.06
N VAL A 926 -17.59 -20.23 -30.27
CA VAL A 926 -16.72 -19.03 -30.19
C VAL A 926 -16.58 -18.48 -28.77
N GLU A 927 -17.54 -18.69 -27.86
CA GLU A 927 -17.48 -18.11 -26.50
C GLU A 927 -16.92 -19.06 -25.43
N GLU A 928 -17.17 -20.37 -25.49
CA GLU A 928 -16.57 -21.33 -24.54
C GLU A 928 -15.08 -21.59 -24.80
N THR A 929 -14.62 -21.47 -26.04
CA THR A 929 -13.19 -21.63 -26.37
C THR A 929 -12.36 -20.40 -26.00
N PHE A 930 -12.96 -19.21 -25.90
CA PHE A 930 -12.25 -17.98 -25.53
C PHE A 930 -11.96 -17.91 -24.03
N ILE A 931 -12.97 -18.18 -23.19
CA ILE A 931 -12.81 -18.17 -21.73
C ILE A 931 -11.92 -19.33 -21.28
N GLY A 932 -12.09 -20.53 -21.85
CA GLY A 932 -11.19 -21.67 -21.58
C GLY A 932 -9.74 -21.40 -22.00
N LYS A 933 -9.52 -20.72 -23.13
CA LYS A 933 -8.17 -20.27 -23.53
C LYS A 933 -7.59 -19.23 -22.59
N GLU A 934 -8.36 -18.23 -22.16
CA GLU A 934 -7.87 -17.22 -21.21
C GLU A 934 -7.57 -17.81 -19.83
N ILE A 935 -8.38 -18.75 -19.34
CA ILE A 935 -8.11 -19.48 -18.09
C ILE A 935 -6.84 -20.33 -18.24
N SER A 936 -6.67 -21.03 -19.36
CA SER A 936 -5.45 -21.82 -19.60
C SER A 936 -4.19 -20.94 -19.74
N LYS A 937 -4.30 -19.75 -20.32
CA LYS A 937 -3.22 -18.75 -20.38
C LYS A 937 -2.87 -18.17 -19.01
N VAL A 938 -3.87 -17.95 -18.16
CA VAL A 938 -3.68 -17.49 -16.79
C VAL A 938 -3.03 -18.59 -15.95
N GLN A 939 -3.42 -19.86 -16.14
CA GLN A 939 -2.76 -21.00 -15.50
C GLN A 939 -1.30 -21.14 -15.97
N THR A 940 -1.03 -21.10 -17.28
CA THR A 940 0.36 -21.16 -17.78
C THR A 940 1.20 -19.97 -17.32
N ARG A 941 0.63 -18.76 -17.22
CA ARG A 941 1.34 -17.61 -16.62
C ARG A 941 1.59 -17.78 -15.12
N LEU A 942 0.67 -18.40 -14.39
CA LEU A 942 0.85 -18.71 -12.97
C LEU A 942 1.95 -19.77 -12.78
N ASP A 943 1.99 -20.79 -13.64
CA ASP A 943 3.03 -21.81 -13.62
C ASP A 943 4.40 -21.21 -14.01
N GLU A 944 4.46 -20.34 -15.03
CA GLU A 944 5.68 -19.60 -15.39
C GLU A 944 6.15 -18.68 -14.26
N LEU A 945 5.24 -17.99 -13.57
CA LEU A 945 5.57 -17.16 -12.41
C LEU A 945 6.03 -18.01 -11.22
N PHE A 946 5.47 -19.21 -11.05
CA PHE A 946 5.89 -20.15 -10.03
C PHE A 946 7.31 -20.67 -10.30
N ASP A 947 7.61 -21.05 -11.55
CA ASP A 947 8.94 -21.45 -12.00
C ASP A 947 9.97 -20.32 -11.87
N VAL A 948 9.58 -19.07 -12.15
CA VAL A 948 10.43 -17.89 -11.96
C VAL A 948 10.68 -17.64 -10.48
N CYS A 949 9.68 -17.78 -9.62
CA CYS A 949 9.83 -17.69 -8.17
C CYS A 949 10.74 -18.80 -7.63
N GLU A 950 10.65 -20.02 -8.15
CA GLU A 950 11.49 -21.15 -7.74
C GLU A 950 12.94 -20.97 -8.21
N LYS A 951 13.15 -20.49 -9.44
CA LYS A 951 14.49 -20.08 -9.92
C LYS A 951 15.07 -18.93 -9.12
N ASN A 952 14.27 -17.92 -8.78
CA ASN A 952 14.71 -16.81 -7.94
C ASN A 952 15.03 -17.28 -6.51
N LYS A 953 14.30 -18.26 -5.97
CA LYS A 953 14.61 -18.91 -4.69
C LYS A 953 15.95 -19.65 -4.77
N GLY A 954 16.20 -20.43 -5.82
CA GLY A 954 17.48 -21.11 -6.04
C GLY A 954 18.65 -20.15 -6.24
N MET A 955 18.44 -19.05 -6.98
CA MET A 955 19.46 -18.02 -7.18
C MET A 955 19.75 -17.24 -5.88
N MET A 956 18.74 -16.97 -5.06
CA MET A 956 18.89 -16.42 -3.72
C MET A 956 19.66 -17.38 -2.80
N GLN A 957 19.39 -18.69 -2.84
CA GLN A 957 20.16 -19.68 -2.09
C GLN A 957 21.64 -19.71 -2.52
N GLU A 958 21.93 -19.61 -3.81
CA GLU A 958 23.32 -19.57 -4.32
C GLU A 958 24.03 -18.25 -3.94
N ILE A 959 23.31 -17.12 -3.96
CA ILE A 959 23.81 -15.82 -3.46
C ILE A 959 24.08 -15.89 -1.95
N MET A 960 23.17 -16.47 -1.17
CA MET A 960 23.35 -16.66 0.27
C MET A 960 24.55 -17.56 0.58
N LYS A 961 24.78 -18.60 -0.24
CA LYS A 961 25.94 -19.50 -0.15
C LYS A 961 27.25 -18.77 -0.49
N GLN A 962 27.26 -17.89 -1.49
CA GLN A 962 28.43 -17.04 -1.79
C GLN A 962 28.67 -15.95 -0.74
N MET A 963 27.63 -15.50 -0.04
CA MET A 963 27.71 -14.54 1.06
C MET A 963 27.98 -15.20 2.44
N GLY A 964 28.13 -16.53 2.51
CA GLY A 964 28.43 -17.26 3.74
C GLY A 964 27.28 -17.30 4.75
N ILE A 965 26.04 -17.10 4.29
CA ILE A 965 24.83 -17.12 5.13
C ILE A 965 24.12 -18.46 4.88
N THR A 966 24.05 -19.32 5.89
CA THR A 966 23.33 -20.60 5.84
C THR A 966 21.82 -20.38 5.93
N PRO A 967 21.01 -20.89 4.99
CA PRO A 967 19.55 -20.79 5.05
C PRO A 967 18.95 -21.70 6.14
N GLU A 968 17.84 -21.25 6.75
CA GLU A 968 17.19 -21.90 7.91
C GLU A 968 16.62 -23.31 7.65
N ASP A 969 16.36 -23.66 6.39
CA ASP A 969 15.80 -24.97 6.02
C ASP A 969 16.84 -26.10 6.18
N ASP A 970 18.12 -25.84 5.89
CA ASP A 970 19.21 -26.83 6.07
C ASP A 970 19.48 -27.13 7.57
N LEU A 971 19.15 -26.18 8.46
CA LEU A 971 19.21 -26.36 9.92
C LEU A 971 18.07 -27.25 10.46
N ARG A 972 17.02 -27.47 9.66
CA ARG A 972 15.91 -28.36 9.99
C ARG A 972 16.26 -29.81 9.62
N ASP A 973 16.87 -30.03 8.46
CA ASP A 973 17.28 -31.35 8.01
C ASP A 973 18.49 -31.90 8.78
N GLU A 974 19.45 -31.05 9.20
CA GLU A 974 20.52 -31.47 10.14
C GLU A 974 19.96 -31.82 11.54
N LYS A 975 18.87 -31.16 11.97
CA LYS A 975 18.20 -31.51 13.23
C LYS A 975 17.45 -32.83 13.12
N GLU A 976 16.82 -33.13 11.99
CA GLU A 976 16.13 -34.41 11.80
C GLU A 976 17.11 -35.58 11.63
N ALA A 977 18.26 -35.37 11.00
CA ALA A 977 19.32 -36.39 10.88
C ALA A 977 20.01 -36.71 12.23
N LEU A 978 20.05 -35.77 13.17
CA LEU A 978 20.58 -35.97 14.53
C LEU A 978 19.56 -36.60 15.50
N ILE A 979 18.29 -36.73 15.12
CA ILE A 979 17.22 -37.33 15.95
C ILE A 979 17.10 -38.86 15.72
N PHE A 980 17.69 -39.40 14.64
CA PHE A 980 17.67 -40.85 14.33
C PHE A 980 19.06 -41.53 14.35
N GLY A 981 20.07 -40.93 14.99
CA GLY A 981 21.42 -41.49 15.20
C GLY A 981 21.70 -41.90 16.64
#